data_AF-A0A7G3BXN2-F1
#
_entry.id   AF-A0A7G3BXN2-F1
#
_cell.length_a   1.000
_cell.length_b   1.000
_cell.length_c   1.000
_cell.angle_alpha   90.00
_cell.angle_beta   90.00
_cell.angle_gamma   90.00
#
_symmetry.space_group_name_H-M   'P 1'
#
loop_
_entity.id
_entity.type
_entity.pdbx_description
1 polymer ?
#
loop_
_entity_poly.entity_id
_entity_poly.type
_entity_poly.pdbx_seq_one_letter_code
_entity_poly.pdbx_strand_id
1 'polypeptide(L)'
;MKRKILLPFALSTLAIFLNGCGGESAKINEDPTKGVGGVTENTSCDVTATDCLEFALDYPIAGLNFDCSTDTINHFATKLDGNVVTGACKVGDEVSFYIQGEGSRKIDLGTVKLKDISPIKLATPPRIRLIDIASAIVGKPPTTVSQSDDTVRVGMALVKIFQSLGLEREDNVIGDIQPTELTQEKKDELANISRDISSVELISGQYQEILEPWLNVGQMSDDEAFTLLKQLINLSGTAMWVAEQPLLLTGGAGTSSAVGLPDGFFGCNKDIYADCISSKQSNLLHSMGDFILLTDRQGYTFGYGRQWRGAATISGGVVQPPIVLTTKEKPKKIRLNAQNQWLNTVSNTINTNQPLRFSSTNNSSDDLVINQGKVMGDSTIVGTEDYYKEFLGLGKSVTIDNSHLGLWKQTIDSQTYKGTIDIYKLNPVSYLSKDIFKTEKNVKLNQNYIFPLYATLNFKFQDTNSPAVDLGIVIDENGDIRTDIKSNSTTTDMSGICGTVKSINTDGTITDSNDQTQYRIGTTGGTRFATSDSSVTVRMMLSNINLGALDGIYFGTNLGGISNAKINLHNLLAGQSNGINLSNFDNETVYWENGYARGLFTYITAYDKLTDTVKNQYTPPTDEERAIAKRYLGTVSIRVADQSIAECKSIKTKS
;
A
#
# COMPACT_ATOMS: atom_id res chain seq x y z
N MET A 1 9.23 23.51 34.86
CA MET A 1 9.60 22.76 33.64
C MET A 1 8.45 21.84 33.25
N LYS A 2 7.75 22.15 32.15
CA LYS A 2 6.59 21.39 31.67
C LYS A 2 7.07 20.05 31.08
N ARG A 3 6.66 18.92 31.69
CA ARG A 3 6.91 17.57 31.18
C ARG A 3 6.07 17.36 29.92
N LYS A 4 6.71 17.31 28.74
CA LYS A 4 6.08 16.78 27.52
C LYS A 4 5.97 15.26 27.68
N ILE A 5 4.76 14.75 27.92
CA ILE A 5 4.46 13.33 27.80
C ILE A 5 4.32 13.06 26.30
N LEU A 6 5.35 12.45 25.69
CA LEU A 6 5.29 11.89 24.34
C LEU A 6 4.38 10.66 24.40
N LEU A 7 3.11 10.82 24.01
CA LEU A 7 2.20 9.71 23.75
C LEU A 7 2.67 8.95 22.50
N PRO A 8 2.58 7.60 22.45
CA PRO A 8 3.05 6.81 21.33
C PRO A 8 2.11 6.96 20.12
N PHE A 9 2.60 7.60 19.06
CA PHE A 9 2.38 7.36 17.62
C PHE A 9 1.00 6.96 17.03
N ALA A 10 -0.10 7.06 17.76
CA ALA A 10 -1.43 6.64 17.28
C ALA A 10 -2.34 7.83 16.88
N LEU A 11 -1.78 9.02 16.66
CA LEU A 11 -2.57 10.22 16.32
C LEU A 11 -2.55 10.57 14.83
N SER A 12 -1.88 9.82 13.94
CA SER A 12 -1.83 10.19 12.52
C SER A 12 -3.04 9.66 11.74
N THR A 13 -3.45 8.40 11.85
CA THR A 13 -4.52 7.88 10.97
C THR A 13 -5.93 8.25 11.44
N LEU A 14 -6.22 8.20 12.74
CA LEU A 14 -7.52 8.67 13.26
C LEU A 14 -7.71 10.19 13.01
N ALA A 15 -6.62 10.98 12.99
CA ALA A 15 -6.68 12.39 12.61
C ALA A 15 -6.83 12.60 11.09
N ILE A 16 -6.40 11.66 10.24
CA ILE A 16 -6.70 11.67 8.79
C ILE A 16 -8.21 11.45 8.56
N PHE A 17 -8.86 10.61 9.38
CA PHE A 17 -10.32 10.42 9.33
C PHE A 17 -11.13 11.55 10.00
N LEU A 18 -10.63 12.14 11.10
CA LEU A 18 -11.32 13.21 11.84
C LEU A 18 -11.02 14.63 11.33
N ASN A 19 -9.94 14.83 10.58
CA ASN A 19 -9.67 16.06 9.84
C ASN A 19 -9.74 15.76 8.34
N GLY A 20 -10.96 15.76 7.79
CA GLY A 20 -11.13 16.18 6.41
C GLY A 20 -10.60 17.61 6.28
N CYS A 21 -9.34 17.74 5.86
CA CYS A 21 -8.52 18.92 5.55
C CYS A 21 -7.15 18.90 6.26
N GLY A 22 -6.10 18.64 5.46
CA GLY A 22 -4.68 18.94 5.75
C GLY A 22 -3.85 17.69 6.07
N GLY A 23 -2.88 17.23 5.27
CA GLY A 23 -2.22 17.80 4.11
C GLY A 23 -0.73 17.43 4.19
N GLU A 24 -0.21 16.73 3.19
CA GLU A 24 1.18 16.82 2.75
C GLU A 24 1.17 16.51 1.25
N SER A 25 0.81 17.53 0.46
CA SER A 25 1.19 17.53 -0.94
C SER A 25 2.71 17.69 -0.96
N ALA A 26 3.42 16.69 -1.50
CA ALA A 26 4.75 16.94 -1.97
C ALA A 26 4.61 18.03 -3.05
N LYS A 27 5.02 19.27 -2.74
CA LYS A 27 4.95 20.40 -3.67
C LYS A 27 5.43 19.99 -5.06
N ILE A 28 4.49 19.84 -5.98
CA ILE A 28 4.68 20.01 -7.41
C ILE A 28 4.61 21.51 -7.64
N ASN A 29 5.59 22.03 -8.36
CA ASN A 29 5.70 23.45 -8.62
C ASN A 29 4.73 23.80 -9.77
N GLU A 30 3.44 23.90 -9.46
CA GLU A 30 2.52 24.76 -10.18
C GLU A 30 1.86 25.69 -9.16
N ASP A 31 1.89 26.98 -9.47
CA ASP A 31 1.38 28.08 -8.64
C ASP A 31 -0.05 27.81 -8.12
N PRO A 32 -0.25 27.58 -6.80
CA PRO A 32 -1.56 27.26 -6.21
C PRO A 32 -2.46 28.48 -6.01
N THR A 33 -2.06 29.68 -6.44
CA THR A 33 -2.95 30.86 -6.43
C THR A 33 -3.90 30.90 -7.64
N LYS A 34 -3.81 29.93 -8.55
CA LYS A 34 -4.72 29.76 -9.69
C LYS A 34 -5.43 28.40 -9.70
N GLY A 35 -5.96 27.98 -8.55
CA GLY A 35 -7.02 26.98 -8.53
C GLY A 35 -8.29 27.60 -9.10
N VAL A 36 -8.71 27.19 -10.29
CA VAL A 36 -10.03 27.57 -10.80
C VAL A 36 -11.03 26.72 -10.03
N GLY A 37 -11.67 27.29 -9.01
CA GLY A 37 -12.75 26.61 -8.29
C GLY A 37 -13.97 26.41 -9.20
N GLY A 38 -14.60 25.23 -9.15
CA GLY A 38 -15.80 24.90 -9.93
C GLY A 38 -15.64 23.70 -10.87
N VAL A 39 -16.62 23.51 -11.74
CA VAL A 39 -16.63 22.52 -12.84
C VAL A 39 -15.51 22.85 -13.83
N THR A 40 -14.69 21.87 -14.19
CA THR A 40 -13.60 21.99 -15.18
C THR A 40 -13.78 20.94 -16.28
N GLU A 41 -12.94 20.95 -17.31
CA GLU A 41 -12.93 19.88 -18.34
C GLU A 41 -12.62 18.50 -17.76
N ASN A 42 -12.10 18.40 -16.52
CA ASN A 42 -11.75 17.14 -15.86
C ASN A 42 -12.54 16.85 -14.58
N THR A 43 -13.46 17.72 -14.16
CA THR A 43 -14.26 17.54 -12.92
C THR A 43 -15.67 18.09 -13.08
N SER A 44 -16.68 17.31 -12.71
CA SER A 44 -18.09 17.77 -12.70
C SER A 44 -18.52 18.43 -11.38
N CYS A 45 -17.63 18.42 -10.39
CA CYS A 45 -17.86 18.97 -9.07
C CYS A 45 -16.56 19.52 -8.48
N ASP A 46 -16.67 20.42 -7.50
CA ASP A 46 -15.51 20.93 -6.77
C ASP A 46 -14.92 19.82 -5.90
N VAL A 47 -13.68 19.40 -6.19
CA VAL A 47 -12.98 18.33 -5.46
C VAL A 47 -12.77 18.64 -3.98
N THR A 48 -12.97 19.88 -3.53
CA THR A 48 -12.95 20.24 -2.11
C THR A 48 -14.31 20.01 -1.43
N ALA A 49 -15.42 19.99 -2.19
CA ALA A 49 -16.77 19.77 -1.67
C ALA A 49 -16.96 18.35 -1.14
N THR A 50 -17.75 18.20 -0.06
CA THR A 50 -17.96 16.91 0.63
C THR A 50 -18.74 15.90 -0.20
N ASP A 51 -19.52 16.37 -1.16
CA ASP A 51 -20.33 15.57 -2.09
C ASP A 51 -19.61 15.31 -3.42
N CYS A 52 -18.34 15.68 -3.56
CA CYS A 52 -17.54 15.40 -4.75
C CYS A 52 -16.56 14.25 -4.50
N LEU A 53 -16.63 13.22 -5.34
CA LEU A 53 -15.73 12.08 -5.34
C LEU A 53 -14.75 12.20 -6.51
N GLU A 54 -13.52 12.59 -6.20
CA GLU A 54 -12.39 12.41 -7.11
C GLU A 54 -12.00 10.92 -7.16
N PHE A 55 -11.74 10.41 -8.35
CA PHE A 55 -11.23 9.06 -8.59
C PHE A 55 -9.92 9.11 -9.35
N ALA A 56 -9.10 8.06 -9.19
CA ALA A 56 -7.88 7.85 -9.95
C ALA A 56 -7.99 6.63 -10.87
N LEU A 57 -7.34 6.64 -12.03
CA LEU A 57 -7.18 5.44 -12.86
C LEU A 57 -5.92 4.68 -12.46
N ASP A 58 -5.99 3.34 -12.42
CA ASP A 58 -4.80 2.51 -12.17
C ASP A 58 -3.84 2.49 -13.36
N TYR A 59 -4.37 2.52 -14.58
CA TYR A 59 -3.64 2.81 -15.80
C TYR A 59 -3.59 4.33 -16.03
N PRO A 60 -2.42 4.95 -16.20
CA PRO A 60 -2.28 6.41 -16.33
C PRO A 60 -2.65 6.92 -17.74
N ILE A 61 -3.92 6.76 -18.16
CA ILE A 61 -4.44 7.23 -19.46
C ILE A 61 -5.18 8.57 -19.33
N ALA A 62 -4.51 9.66 -19.67
CA ALA A 62 -5.12 10.99 -19.72
C ALA A 62 -5.93 11.18 -21.00
N GLY A 63 -6.92 12.09 -20.97
CA GLY A 63 -7.78 12.40 -22.09
C GLY A 63 -8.93 11.41 -22.29
N LEU A 64 -9.15 10.44 -21.40
CA LEU A 64 -10.27 9.50 -21.53
C LEU A 64 -11.60 10.23 -21.26
N ASN A 65 -12.55 10.18 -22.19
CA ASN A 65 -13.83 10.88 -22.01
C ASN A 65 -14.68 10.21 -20.93
N PHE A 66 -15.41 11.01 -20.16
CA PHE A 66 -16.38 10.50 -19.21
C PHE A 66 -17.56 11.46 -18.98
N ASP A 67 -18.71 10.87 -18.66
CA ASP A 67 -19.92 11.56 -18.23
C ASP A 67 -20.32 11.14 -16.83
N CYS A 68 -20.85 12.07 -16.04
CA CYS A 68 -21.37 11.80 -14.69
C CYS A 68 -22.90 11.77 -14.73
N SER A 69 -23.54 10.76 -14.14
CA SER A 69 -24.99 10.54 -14.27
C SER A 69 -25.89 11.73 -13.86
N THR A 70 -25.44 12.57 -12.92
CA THR A 70 -26.19 13.76 -12.49
C THR A 70 -25.85 15.05 -13.26
N ASP A 71 -24.80 15.05 -14.08
CA ASP A 71 -24.47 16.15 -14.99
C ASP A 71 -24.81 15.75 -16.43
N THR A 72 -26.01 16.13 -16.87
CA THR A 72 -26.53 15.77 -18.20
C THR A 72 -26.17 16.78 -19.28
N ILE A 73 -25.31 17.76 -18.98
CA ILE A 73 -25.01 18.89 -19.88
C ILE A 73 -23.55 18.86 -20.29
N ASN A 74 -22.65 18.60 -19.35
CA ASN A 74 -21.21 18.69 -19.58
C ASN A 74 -20.61 17.31 -19.84
N HIS A 75 -19.52 17.32 -20.62
CA HIS A 75 -18.70 16.15 -20.92
C HIS A 75 -17.27 16.42 -20.46
N PHE A 76 -16.63 15.41 -19.91
CA PHE A 76 -15.34 15.57 -19.26
C PHE A 76 -14.28 14.66 -19.87
N ALA A 77 -13.01 14.93 -19.55
CA ALA A 77 -11.89 14.07 -19.87
C ALA A 77 -10.95 13.93 -18.67
N THR A 78 -10.41 12.73 -18.47
CA THR A 78 -9.43 12.49 -17.42
C THR A 78 -8.16 13.32 -17.65
N LYS A 79 -7.48 13.71 -16.58
CA LYS A 79 -6.26 14.53 -16.67
C LYS A 79 -5.16 13.94 -15.81
N LEU A 80 -3.92 14.04 -16.28
CA LEU A 80 -2.74 13.75 -15.47
C LEU A 80 -2.53 14.90 -14.47
N ASP A 81 -2.59 14.59 -13.18
CA ASP A 81 -2.20 15.46 -12.08
C ASP A 81 -1.05 14.80 -11.30
N GLY A 82 0.13 15.39 -11.41
CA GLY A 82 1.38 14.78 -10.94
C GLY A 82 1.66 13.43 -11.59
N ASN A 83 1.57 12.35 -10.82
CA ASN A 83 1.83 10.98 -11.28
C ASN A 83 0.56 10.12 -11.29
N VAL A 84 -0.61 10.73 -11.26
CA VAL A 84 -1.89 10.03 -11.22
C VAL A 84 -2.83 10.67 -12.22
N VAL A 85 -3.59 9.85 -12.94
CA VAL A 85 -4.65 10.36 -13.81
C VAL A 85 -5.96 10.35 -13.04
N THR A 86 -6.63 11.50 -12.99
CA THR A 86 -7.83 11.71 -12.19
C THR A 86 -9.01 12.25 -12.98
N GLY A 87 -10.20 12.10 -12.39
CA GLY A 87 -11.45 12.73 -12.77
C GLY A 87 -12.37 12.83 -11.54
N ALA A 88 -13.49 13.54 -11.63
CA ALA A 88 -14.40 13.67 -10.48
C ALA A 88 -15.88 13.76 -10.87
N CYS A 89 -16.72 13.04 -10.10
CA CYS A 89 -18.17 13.13 -10.14
C CYS A 89 -18.77 13.25 -8.73
N LYS A 90 -20.08 13.53 -8.63
CA LYS A 90 -20.70 13.58 -7.31
C LYS A 90 -20.73 12.20 -6.67
N VAL A 91 -20.69 12.16 -5.34
CA VAL A 91 -20.82 10.94 -4.56
C VAL A 91 -22.14 10.25 -4.94
N GLY A 92 -22.05 8.97 -5.33
CA GLY A 92 -23.19 8.17 -5.76
C GLY A 92 -23.50 8.21 -7.25
N ASP A 93 -22.81 9.04 -8.04
CA ASP A 93 -22.94 9.02 -9.50
C ASP A 93 -22.50 7.69 -10.12
N GLU A 94 -22.99 7.45 -11.34
CA GLU A 94 -22.41 6.52 -12.28
C GLU A 94 -21.53 7.30 -13.28
N VAL A 95 -20.36 6.75 -13.62
CA VAL A 95 -19.41 7.32 -14.59
C VAL A 95 -19.40 6.49 -15.85
N SER A 96 -19.83 7.07 -16.96
CA SER A 96 -19.80 6.43 -18.28
C SER A 96 -18.51 6.81 -19.00
N PHE A 97 -17.59 5.86 -19.19
CA PHE A 97 -16.32 6.10 -19.88
C PHE A 97 -16.44 5.80 -21.37
N TYR A 98 -15.74 6.57 -22.20
CA TYR A 98 -15.69 6.34 -23.63
C TYR A 98 -14.49 7.02 -24.30
N ILE A 99 -14.29 6.72 -25.58
CA ILE A 99 -13.40 7.48 -26.47
C ILE A 99 -14.23 7.98 -27.65
N GLN A 100 -14.27 9.30 -27.83
CA GLN A 100 -14.97 9.93 -28.95
C GLN A 100 -14.37 11.31 -29.24
N GLY A 101 -14.19 11.62 -30.53
CA GLY A 101 -13.82 12.94 -31.04
C GLY A 101 -15.05 13.79 -31.41
N GLU A 102 -14.89 14.73 -32.34
CA GLU A 102 -16.02 15.50 -32.89
C GLU A 102 -16.93 14.65 -33.80
N GLY A 103 -16.38 13.56 -34.34
CA GLY A 103 -17.10 12.63 -35.21
C GLY A 103 -18.13 11.75 -34.49
N SER A 104 -18.96 11.05 -35.26
CA SER A 104 -20.00 10.18 -34.72
C SER A 104 -19.49 8.84 -34.17
N ARG A 105 -18.22 8.49 -34.42
CA ARG A 105 -17.65 7.19 -34.03
C ARG A 105 -17.22 7.16 -32.58
N LYS A 106 -17.62 6.11 -31.87
CA LYS A 106 -17.41 5.97 -30.43
C LYS A 106 -16.86 4.59 -30.06
N ILE A 107 -15.94 4.56 -29.11
CA ILE A 107 -15.58 3.36 -28.35
C ILE A 107 -16.23 3.48 -26.98
N ASP A 108 -17.22 2.64 -26.69
CA ASP A 108 -17.94 2.63 -25.41
C ASP A 108 -17.20 1.74 -24.40
N LEU A 109 -16.82 2.32 -23.26
CA LEU A 109 -16.12 1.64 -22.18
C LEU A 109 -17.01 1.39 -20.95
N GLY A 110 -18.33 1.47 -21.13
CA GLY A 110 -19.29 1.10 -20.11
C GLY A 110 -19.44 2.12 -18.98
N THR A 111 -20.28 1.77 -18.01
CA THR A 111 -20.65 2.65 -16.91
C THR A 111 -20.29 2.05 -15.55
N VAL A 112 -19.38 2.71 -14.85
CA VAL A 112 -18.90 2.31 -13.52
C VAL A 112 -19.72 3.03 -12.45
N LYS A 113 -20.29 2.29 -11.50
CA LYS A 113 -21.03 2.88 -10.38
C LYS A 113 -20.05 3.32 -9.30
N LEU A 114 -19.94 4.62 -9.02
CA LEU A 114 -18.95 5.10 -8.05
C LEU A 114 -19.19 4.57 -6.65
N LYS A 115 -20.44 4.34 -6.26
CA LYS A 115 -20.77 3.73 -4.97
C LYS A 115 -20.14 2.35 -4.76
N ASP A 116 -19.88 1.60 -5.84
CA ASP A 116 -19.26 0.28 -5.77
C ASP A 116 -17.73 0.38 -5.65
N ILE A 117 -17.15 1.51 -6.07
CA ILE A 117 -15.73 1.87 -5.92
C ILE A 117 -15.48 2.49 -4.55
N SER A 118 -16.16 3.60 -4.24
CA SER A 118 -16.24 4.21 -2.91
C SER A 118 -17.58 4.92 -2.70
N PRO A 119 -18.31 4.60 -1.62
CA PRO A 119 -19.59 5.25 -1.30
C PRO A 119 -19.43 6.59 -0.59
N ILE A 120 -18.22 6.92 -0.15
CA ILE A 120 -17.89 8.18 0.52
C ILE A 120 -16.65 8.82 -0.10
N LYS A 121 -16.53 10.13 0.11
CA LYS A 121 -15.30 10.86 -0.20
C LYS A 121 -14.19 10.44 0.77
N LEU A 122 -13.01 10.17 0.21
CA LEU A 122 -11.81 9.80 0.95
C LEU A 122 -10.71 10.83 0.71
N ALA A 123 -9.76 10.94 1.66
CA ALA A 123 -8.62 11.85 1.51
C ALA A 123 -7.67 11.44 0.38
N THR A 124 -7.59 10.14 0.07
CA THR A 124 -6.89 9.61 -1.10
C THR A 124 -7.96 9.15 -2.10
N PRO A 125 -7.91 9.62 -3.36
CA PRO A 125 -8.85 9.19 -4.39
C PRO A 125 -8.83 7.66 -4.55
N PRO A 126 -10.00 6.97 -4.48
CA PRO A 126 -10.07 5.55 -4.75
C PRO A 126 -9.72 5.28 -6.22
N ARG A 127 -9.20 4.08 -6.50
CA ARG A 127 -8.84 3.68 -7.86
C ARG A 127 -10.00 3.02 -8.58
N ILE A 128 -10.29 3.51 -9.78
CA ILE A 128 -11.02 2.76 -10.81
C ILE A 128 -9.99 1.98 -11.60
N ARG A 129 -10.06 0.65 -11.51
CA ARG A 129 -9.12 -0.24 -12.18
C ARG A 129 -9.60 -0.55 -13.59
N LEU A 130 -8.68 -0.90 -14.50
CA LEU A 130 -9.08 -1.41 -15.82
C LEU A 130 -10.02 -2.62 -15.73
N ILE A 131 -9.86 -3.45 -14.70
CA ILE A 131 -10.77 -4.58 -14.48
C ILE A 131 -12.17 -4.14 -14.04
N ASP A 132 -12.30 -2.98 -13.38
CA ASP A 132 -13.60 -2.42 -13.00
C ASP A 132 -14.32 -1.84 -14.23
N ILE A 133 -13.58 -1.17 -15.12
CA ILE A 133 -14.08 -0.72 -16.43
C ILE A 133 -14.48 -1.92 -17.29
N ALA A 134 -13.64 -2.95 -17.37
CA ALA A 134 -13.97 -4.18 -18.09
C ALA A 134 -15.22 -4.87 -17.52
N SER A 135 -15.38 -4.87 -16.20
CA SER A 135 -16.58 -5.40 -15.54
C SER A 135 -17.83 -4.60 -15.90
N ALA A 136 -17.72 -3.29 -16.04
CA ALA A 136 -18.80 -2.43 -16.49
C ALA A 136 -19.17 -2.68 -17.97
N ILE A 137 -18.20 -2.91 -18.84
CA ILE A 137 -18.41 -3.25 -20.26
C ILE A 137 -19.15 -4.59 -20.39
N VAL A 138 -18.70 -5.62 -19.65
CA VAL A 138 -19.28 -6.97 -19.74
C VAL A 138 -20.57 -7.09 -18.92
N GLY A 139 -20.75 -6.25 -17.90
CA GLY A 139 -21.89 -6.28 -16.97
C GLY A 139 -21.73 -7.27 -15.81
N LYS A 140 -20.53 -7.83 -15.60
CA LYS A 140 -20.20 -8.73 -14.48
C LYS A 140 -18.72 -8.61 -14.10
N PRO A 141 -18.35 -8.78 -12.82
CA PRO A 141 -16.95 -8.96 -12.44
C PRO A 141 -16.40 -10.31 -12.93
N PRO A 142 -15.07 -10.45 -13.09
CA PRO A 142 -14.48 -11.75 -13.40
C PRO A 142 -14.73 -12.74 -12.28
N THR A 143 -14.80 -14.04 -12.59
CA THR A 143 -14.83 -15.07 -11.52
C THR A 143 -13.43 -15.33 -10.98
N THR A 144 -12.45 -15.35 -11.88
CA THR A 144 -11.03 -15.49 -11.56
C THR A 144 -10.21 -14.66 -12.55
N VAL A 145 -8.98 -14.30 -12.18
CA VAL A 145 -8.05 -13.61 -13.10
C VAL A 145 -7.43 -14.65 -14.04
N SER A 146 -8.17 -15.01 -15.08
CA SER A 146 -7.82 -15.99 -16.11
C SER A 146 -8.09 -15.44 -17.51
N GLN A 147 -7.22 -15.70 -18.49
CA GLN A 147 -7.41 -15.31 -19.89
C GLN A 147 -8.70 -15.88 -20.52
N SER A 148 -9.30 -16.91 -19.93
CA SER A 148 -10.55 -17.50 -20.39
C SER A 148 -11.81 -16.74 -19.95
N ASP A 149 -11.71 -15.85 -18.96
CA ASP A 149 -12.84 -15.08 -18.45
C ASP A 149 -13.15 -13.90 -19.38
N ASP A 150 -14.43 -13.69 -19.73
CA ASP A 150 -14.87 -12.61 -20.63
C ASP A 150 -14.39 -11.24 -20.17
N THR A 151 -14.47 -10.98 -18.86
CA THR A 151 -14.11 -9.71 -18.25
C THR A 151 -12.61 -9.48 -18.31
N VAL A 152 -11.83 -10.55 -18.09
CA VAL A 152 -10.37 -10.50 -18.21
C VAL A 152 -9.96 -10.26 -19.67
N ARG A 153 -10.63 -10.90 -20.63
CA ARG A 153 -10.38 -10.67 -22.07
C ARG A 153 -10.66 -9.23 -22.48
N VAL A 154 -11.73 -8.63 -21.97
CA VAL A 154 -12.00 -7.21 -22.19
C VAL A 154 -10.93 -6.34 -21.51
N GLY A 155 -10.53 -6.65 -20.28
CA GLY A 155 -9.42 -5.95 -19.61
C GLY A 155 -8.11 -6.02 -20.41
N MET A 156 -7.80 -7.16 -21.02
CA MET A 156 -6.65 -7.32 -21.91
C MET A 156 -6.80 -6.49 -23.18
N ALA A 157 -8.00 -6.41 -23.78
CA ALA A 157 -8.26 -5.54 -24.92
C ALA A 157 -8.01 -4.06 -24.59
N LEU A 158 -8.45 -3.60 -23.42
CA LEU A 158 -8.18 -2.23 -22.95
C LEU A 158 -6.67 -1.97 -22.79
N VAL A 159 -5.94 -2.93 -22.20
CA VAL A 159 -4.47 -2.85 -22.10
C VAL A 159 -3.83 -2.71 -23.48
N LYS A 160 -4.25 -3.50 -24.47
CA LYS A 160 -3.72 -3.42 -25.84
C LYS A 160 -3.98 -2.05 -26.47
N ILE A 161 -5.19 -1.52 -26.33
CA ILE A 161 -5.54 -0.19 -26.86
C ILE A 161 -4.64 0.88 -26.22
N PHE A 162 -4.50 0.89 -24.90
CA PHE A 162 -3.74 1.93 -24.20
C PHE A 162 -2.22 1.81 -24.39
N GLN A 163 -1.69 0.59 -24.48
CA GLN A 163 -0.28 0.34 -24.78
C GLN A 163 0.06 0.73 -26.22
N SER A 164 -0.79 0.40 -27.20
CA SER A 164 -0.59 0.79 -28.59
C SER A 164 -0.65 2.30 -28.79
N LEU A 165 -1.56 3.01 -28.11
CA LEU A 165 -1.59 4.47 -28.13
C LEU A 165 -0.27 5.08 -27.62
N GLY A 166 0.26 4.55 -26.51
CA GLY A 166 1.54 4.99 -25.98
C GLY A 166 2.73 4.63 -26.88
N LEU A 167 2.65 3.50 -27.58
CA LEU A 167 3.70 3.06 -28.50
C LEU A 167 3.76 3.93 -29.76
N GLU A 168 2.62 4.26 -30.38
CA GLU A 168 2.54 5.12 -31.58
C GLU A 168 3.16 6.50 -31.34
N ARG A 169 3.05 7.01 -30.11
CA ARG A 169 3.57 8.31 -29.67
C ARG A 169 5.01 8.27 -29.16
N GLU A 170 5.64 7.09 -29.08
CA GLU A 170 6.90 6.85 -28.37
C GLU A 170 6.87 7.20 -26.86
N ASP A 171 5.68 7.41 -26.29
CA ASP A 171 5.45 7.63 -24.86
C ASP A 171 5.75 6.36 -24.05
N ASN A 172 5.62 5.19 -24.67
CA ASN A 172 5.79 3.90 -24.00
C ASN A 172 6.56 2.85 -24.84
N VAL A 173 7.02 1.80 -24.16
CA VAL A 173 7.48 0.53 -24.75
C VAL A 173 6.50 -0.56 -24.31
N ILE A 174 6.16 -1.50 -25.19
CA ILE A 174 5.25 -2.62 -24.85
C ILE A 174 5.73 -3.33 -23.58
N GLY A 175 4.83 -3.49 -22.62
CA GLY A 175 5.14 -4.15 -21.35
C GLY A 175 5.54 -3.19 -20.21
N ASP A 176 5.70 -1.90 -20.50
CA ASP A 176 5.94 -0.86 -19.48
C ASP A 176 4.65 -0.05 -19.24
N ILE A 177 4.38 0.35 -18.00
CA ILE A 177 3.20 1.16 -17.65
C ILE A 177 3.66 2.61 -17.57
N GLN A 178 3.37 3.38 -18.61
CA GLN A 178 3.73 4.79 -18.70
C GLN A 178 2.47 5.64 -18.95
N PRO A 179 2.49 6.93 -18.55
CA PRO A 179 1.44 7.85 -18.91
C PRO A 179 1.25 7.91 -20.42
N THR A 180 0.00 7.77 -20.84
CA THR A 180 -0.40 7.97 -22.23
C THR A 180 -1.44 9.07 -22.25
N GLU A 181 -1.37 9.96 -23.24
CA GLU A 181 -2.38 10.98 -23.46
C GLU A 181 -3.16 10.70 -24.75
N LEU A 182 -4.48 10.72 -24.63
CA LEU A 182 -5.41 10.65 -25.75
C LEU A 182 -5.83 12.06 -26.17
N THR A 183 -5.12 12.63 -27.14
CA THR A 183 -5.37 13.99 -27.62
C THR A 183 -6.64 14.08 -28.45
N GLN A 184 -7.18 15.29 -28.60
CA GLN A 184 -8.40 15.50 -29.40
C GLN A 184 -8.18 15.08 -30.86
N GLU A 185 -7.03 15.39 -31.45
CA GLU A 185 -6.71 15.02 -32.83
C GLU A 185 -6.75 13.49 -33.00
N LYS A 186 -6.20 12.75 -32.03
CA LYS A 186 -6.24 11.28 -32.08
C LYS A 186 -7.66 10.76 -31.97
N LYS A 187 -8.52 11.39 -31.16
CA LYS A 187 -9.93 10.97 -31.04
C LYS A 187 -10.71 11.26 -32.32
N ASP A 188 -10.43 12.37 -33.01
CA ASP A 188 -11.11 12.75 -34.25
C ASP A 188 -10.84 11.74 -35.38
N GLU A 189 -9.66 11.12 -35.39
CA GLU A 189 -9.31 10.03 -36.30
C GLU A 189 -10.19 8.78 -36.15
N LEU A 190 -10.96 8.65 -35.06
CA LEU A 190 -11.96 7.57 -34.93
C LEU A 190 -13.00 7.61 -36.04
N ALA A 191 -13.23 8.74 -36.72
CA ALA A 191 -14.10 8.81 -37.89
C ALA A 191 -13.72 7.79 -39.00
N ASN A 192 -12.47 7.32 -39.01
CA ASN A 192 -11.95 6.38 -40.00
C ASN A 192 -12.34 4.91 -39.74
N ILE A 193 -12.85 4.57 -38.56
CA ILE A 193 -13.26 3.18 -38.27
C ILE A 193 -14.63 2.85 -38.90
N SER A 194 -14.81 1.59 -39.25
CA SER A 194 -16.00 1.14 -39.99
C SER A 194 -17.32 1.21 -39.20
N ARG A 195 -17.24 1.10 -37.87
CA ARG A 195 -18.38 1.13 -36.94
C ARG A 195 -17.92 1.42 -35.51
N ASP A 196 -18.87 1.77 -34.65
CA ASP A 196 -18.63 1.95 -33.23
C ASP A 196 -18.21 0.63 -32.57
N ILE A 197 -17.50 0.74 -31.45
CA ILE A 197 -17.03 -0.41 -30.67
C ILE A 197 -17.77 -0.41 -29.34
N SER A 198 -18.37 -1.55 -29.04
CA SER A 198 -19.09 -1.81 -27.81
C SER A 198 -18.54 -3.06 -27.11
N SER A 199 -19.24 -3.53 -26.08
CA SER A 199 -18.94 -4.79 -25.41
C SER A 199 -18.90 -5.99 -26.36
N VAL A 200 -19.71 -6.00 -27.43
CA VAL A 200 -19.79 -7.11 -28.38
C VAL A 200 -18.47 -7.31 -29.13
N GLU A 201 -17.91 -6.23 -29.67
CA GLU A 201 -16.65 -6.26 -30.42
C GLU A 201 -15.45 -6.55 -29.51
N LEU A 202 -15.45 -6.01 -28.30
CA LEU A 202 -14.39 -6.23 -27.31
C LEU A 202 -14.36 -7.69 -26.81
N ILE A 203 -15.52 -8.29 -26.50
CA ILE A 203 -15.60 -9.68 -26.04
C ILE A 203 -15.24 -10.67 -27.15
N SER A 204 -15.70 -10.41 -28.38
CA SER A 204 -15.47 -11.31 -29.53
C SER A 204 -14.07 -11.20 -30.13
N GLY A 205 -13.34 -10.12 -29.84
CA GLY A 205 -12.03 -9.83 -30.42
C GLY A 205 -12.09 -9.06 -31.75
N GLN A 206 -13.29 -8.83 -32.31
CA GLN A 206 -13.48 -8.10 -33.58
C GLN A 206 -13.00 -6.65 -33.52
N TYR A 207 -12.84 -6.09 -32.33
CA TYR A 207 -12.29 -4.74 -32.14
C TYR A 207 -10.95 -4.53 -32.84
N GLN A 208 -10.09 -5.56 -32.95
CA GLN A 208 -8.75 -5.42 -33.53
C GLN A 208 -8.82 -5.00 -35.00
N GLU A 209 -9.63 -5.69 -35.80
CA GLU A 209 -9.84 -5.39 -37.22
C GLU A 209 -10.56 -4.05 -37.41
N ILE A 210 -11.51 -3.72 -36.52
CA ILE A 210 -12.27 -2.46 -36.61
C ILE A 210 -11.38 -1.26 -36.29
N LEU A 211 -10.46 -1.40 -35.32
CA LEU A 211 -9.55 -0.34 -34.90
C LEU A 211 -8.40 -0.10 -35.86
N GLU A 212 -8.04 -1.05 -36.72
CA GLU A 212 -6.83 -0.97 -37.57
C GLU A 212 -6.65 0.36 -38.33
N PRO A 213 -7.70 0.99 -38.92
CA PRO A 213 -7.57 2.30 -39.57
C PRO A 213 -7.22 3.46 -38.62
N TRP A 214 -7.42 3.28 -37.32
CA TRP A 214 -7.18 4.28 -36.27
C TRP A 214 -5.96 3.92 -35.41
N LEU A 215 -5.78 2.66 -35.04
CA LEU A 215 -4.74 2.19 -34.12
C LEU A 215 -4.42 0.72 -34.36
N ASN A 216 -3.13 0.40 -34.53
CA ASN A 216 -2.67 -0.98 -34.61
C ASN A 216 -2.47 -1.60 -33.22
N VAL A 217 -3.43 -2.42 -32.80
CA VAL A 217 -3.38 -3.16 -31.52
C VAL A 217 -2.72 -4.54 -31.64
N GLY A 218 -2.35 -4.96 -32.84
CA GLY A 218 -1.73 -6.27 -33.12
C GLY A 218 -0.26 -6.38 -32.74
N GLN A 219 0.38 -5.27 -32.36
CA GLN A 219 1.79 -5.26 -31.93
C GLN A 219 2.01 -5.88 -30.55
N MET A 220 0.93 -6.10 -29.79
CA MET A 220 0.96 -6.67 -28.44
C MET A 220 0.25 -8.02 -28.40
N SER A 221 0.94 -9.04 -27.88
CA SER A 221 0.37 -10.38 -27.68
C SER A 221 -0.63 -10.42 -26.53
N ASP A 222 -1.47 -11.46 -26.50
CA ASP A 222 -2.40 -11.71 -25.39
C ASP A 222 -1.66 -12.00 -24.07
N ASP A 223 -0.52 -12.68 -24.12
CA ASP A 223 0.26 -12.99 -22.93
C ASP A 223 0.90 -11.74 -22.31
N GLU A 224 1.41 -10.82 -23.14
CA GLU A 224 1.89 -9.52 -22.68
C GLU A 224 0.74 -8.70 -22.07
N ALA A 225 -0.43 -8.66 -22.73
CA ALA A 225 -1.58 -7.91 -22.26
C ALA A 225 -2.09 -8.45 -20.91
N PHE A 226 -2.13 -9.78 -20.77
CA PHE A 226 -2.51 -10.43 -19.52
C PHE A 226 -1.49 -10.18 -18.40
N THR A 227 -0.20 -10.17 -18.72
CA THR A 227 0.87 -9.86 -17.76
C THR A 227 0.73 -8.43 -17.24
N LEU A 228 0.49 -7.46 -18.13
CA LEU A 228 0.27 -6.07 -17.76
C LEU A 228 -1.01 -5.86 -16.95
N LEU A 229 -2.10 -6.55 -17.31
CA LEU A 229 -3.33 -6.52 -16.52
C LEU A 229 -3.10 -7.02 -15.09
N LYS A 230 -2.35 -8.11 -14.90
CA LYS A 230 -1.95 -8.59 -13.57
C LYS A 230 -1.08 -7.58 -12.82
N GLN A 231 -0.14 -6.94 -13.51
CA GLN A 231 0.70 -5.90 -12.92
C GLN A 231 -0.14 -4.72 -12.42
N LEU A 232 -1.14 -4.25 -13.19
CA LEU A 232 -2.06 -3.19 -12.77
C LEU A 232 -2.89 -3.59 -11.56
N ILE A 233 -3.44 -4.81 -11.57
CA ILE A 233 -4.18 -5.36 -10.42
C ILE A 233 -3.28 -5.37 -9.16
N ASN A 234 -2.04 -5.86 -9.28
CA ASN A 234 -1.11 -5.87 -8.15
C ASN A 234 -0.74 -4.45 -7.71
N LEU A 235 -0.46 -3.55 -8.65
CA LEU A 235 -0.13 -2.14 -8.40
C LEU A 235 -1.26 -1.43 -7.64
N SER A 236 -2.52 -1.76 -7.93
CA SER A 236 -3.67 -1.25 -7.20
C SER A 236 -3.66 -1.71 -5.73
N GLY A 237 -3.13 -2.90 -5.43
CA GLY A 237 -3.01 -3.44 -4.07
C GLY A 237 -1.72 -3.04 -3.33
N THR A 238 -0.69 -2.56 -4.03
CA THR A 238 0.59 -2.14 -3.45
C THR A 238 0.42 -0.89 -2.59
N ALA A 239 0.54 -1.07 -1.27
CA ALA A 239 0.30 -0.04 -0.27
C ALA A 239 0.87 -0.46 1.09
N MET A 240 0.82 0.47 2.05
CA MET A 240 0.94 0.13 3.46
C MET A 240 -0.42 -0.36 3.98
N TRP A 241 -0.46 -1.45 4.73
CA TRP A 241 -1.65 -1.91 5.43
C TRP A 241 -1.43 -1.84 6.93
N VAL A 242 -2.26 -1.07 7.62
CA VAL A 242 -2.04 -0.73 9.03
C VAL A 242 -3.27 -1.07 9.86
N ALA A 243 -3.05 -1.73 10.99
CA ALA A 243 -4.03 -1.81 12.06
C ALA A 243 -3.48 -1.13 13.30
N GLU A 244 -4.32 -0.35 13.98
CA GLU A 244 -3.93 0.46 15.13
C GLU A 244 -4.45 -0.10 16.45
N GLN A 245 -3.90 0.41 17.55
CA GLN A 245 -4.32 0.06 18.91
C GLN A 245 -5.68 0.70 19.25
N PRO A 246 -6.52 0.05 20.08
CA PRO A 246 -7.78 0.62 20.57
C PRO A 246 -7.53 1.79 21.54
N LEU A 247 -7.57 3.04 21.04
CA LEU A 247 -7.29 4.22 21.87
C LEU A 247 -8.46 4.68 22.74
N LEU A 248 -9.68 4.67 22.20
CA LEU A 248 -10.86 5.30 22.81
C LEU A 248 -11.90 4.30 23.32
N LEU A 249 -11.64 3.00 23.15
CA LEU A 249 -12.57 1.96 23.51
C LEU A 249 -12.75 1.88 25.03
N THR A 250 -13.96 2.13 25.54
CA THR A 250 -14.30 2.02 26.97
C THR A 250 -15.58 1.20 27.13
N GLY A 251 -15.74 0.55 28.29
CA GLY A 251 -16.85 -0.36 28.52
C GLY A 251 -17.50 -0.25 29.89
N GLY A 252 -18.84 -0.14 29.95
CA GLY A 252 -19.59 -0.14 31.20
C GLY A 252 -21.06 0.18 30.99
N ALA A 253 -21.87 0.11 32.06
CA ALA A 253 -23.25 0.58 32.01
C ALA A 253 -23.28 2.09 31.72
N GLY A 254 -23.85 2.50 30.58
CA GLY A 254 -23.98 3.91 30.17
C GLY A 254 -22.90 4.44 29.21
N THR A 255 -21.95 3.62 28.76
CA THR A 255 -21.00 3.99 27.70
C THR A 255 -21.61 3.74 26.33
N SER A 256 -22.49 4.64 25.87
CA SER A 256 -22.95 4.65 24.47
C SER A 256 -22.22 5.75 23.72
N SER A 257 -21.25 5.40 22.88
CA SER A 257 -20.76 6.33 21.87
C SER A 257 -21.87 6.54 20.84
N ALA A 258 -22.30 7.80 20.64
CA ALA A 258 -23.32 8.12 19.63
C ALA A 258 -22.82 7.92 18.19
N VAL A 259 -21.50 7.86 18.03
CA VAL A 259 -20.72 7.75 16.78
C VAL A 259 -20.07 6.37 16.72
N GLY A 260 -20.20 5.68 15.58
CA GLY A 260 -19.48 4.44 15.30
C GLY A 260 -18.01 4.73 15.05
N LEU A 261 -17.19 4.63 16.10
CA LEU A 261 -15.74 4.83 16.01
C LEU A 261 -15.04 3.49 15.71
N PRO A 262 -13.86 3.53 15.07
CA PRO A 262 -13.04 2.33 14.92
C PRO A 262 -12.55 1.81 16.26
N ASP A 263 -12.56 0.49 16.42
CA ASP A 263 -12.06 -0.22 17.61
C ASP A 263 -10.60 -0.67 17.43
N GLY A 264 -10.03 -0.52 16.23
CA GLY A 264 -8.68 -0.94 15.91
C GLY A 264 -8.51 -2.45 16.00
N PHE A 265 -7.31 -2.90 16.36
CA PHE A 265 -7.01 -4.32 16.60
C PHE A 265 -7.27 -4.66 18.08
N PHE A 266 -8.46 -5.19 18.35
CA PHE A 266 -8.90 -5.53 19.70
C PHE A 266 -9.74 -6.81 19.77
N GLY A 267 -9.65 -7.50 20.91
CA GLY A 267 -10.45 -8.66 21.24
C GLY A 267 -10.21 -9.14 22.68
N CYS A 268 -10.78 -10.29 23.00
CA CYS A 268 -10.65 -10.87 24.33
C CYS A 268 -10.85 -12.39 24.32
N ASN A 269 -10.75 -13.00 25.49
CA ASN A 269 -11.00 -14.44 25.70
C ASN A 269 -12.49 -14.81 25.85
N LYS A 270 -13.41 -14.05 25.25
CA LYS A 270 -14.86 -14.27 25.35
C LYS A 270 -15.47 -14.59 24.00
N ASP A 271 -16.61 -15.28 24.06
CA ASP A 271 -17.27 -15.74 22.85
C ASP A 271 -17.99 -14.65 22.07
N ILE A 272 -18.52 -13.67 22.79
CA ILE A 272 -19.30 -12.56 22.26
C ILE A 272 -18.46 -11.29 22.38
N TYR A 273 -18.29 -10.55 21.29
CA TYR A 273 -17.42 -9.36 21.26
C TYR A 273 -17.85 -8.30 22.28
N ALA A 274 -19.15 -8.07 22.45
CA ALA A 274 -19.68 -7.11 23.43
C ALA A 274 -19.28 -7.46 24.89
N ASP A 275 -18.98 -8.73 25.19
CA ASP A 275 -18.50 -9.13 26.51
C ASP A 275 -17.06 -8.69 26.77
N CYS A 276 -16.28 -8.35 25.72
CA CYS A 276 -14.92 -7.86 25.86
C CYS A 276 -14.84 -6.52 26.60
N ILE A 277 -15.95 -5.77 26.66
CA ILE A 277 -16.03 -4.46 27.34
C ILE A 277 -17.03 -4.48 28.51
N SER A 278 -17.49 -5.66 28.93
CA SER A 278 -18.44 -5.82 30.04
C SER A 278 -17.70 -6.03 31.36
N SER A 279 -17.94 -5.16 32.34
CA SER A 279 -17.38 -5.28 33.69
C SER A 279 -17.96 -6.43 34.52
N LYS A 280 -18.98 -7.13 33.99
CA LYS A 280 -19.58 -8.32 34.63
C LYS A 280 -18.80 -9.60 34.37
N GLN A 281 -17.83 -9.57 33.46
CA GLN A 281 -17.10 -10.77 33.05
C GLN A 281 -15.99 -11.12 34.05
N SER A 282 -16.02 -12.36 34.55
CA SER A 282 -14.91 -12.92 35.34
C SER A 282 -13.77 -13.38 34.43
N ASN A 283 -12.53 -13.27 34.90
CA ASN A 283 -11.32 -13.70 34.17
C ASN A 283 -11.24 -13.12 32.75
N LEU A 284 -11.63 -11.86 32.59
CA LEU A 284 -11.57 -11.17 31.31
C LEU A 284 -10.11 -10.84 30.97
N LEU A 285 -9.63 -11.46 29.89
CA LEU A 285 -8.31 -11.19 29.32
C LEU A 285 -8.51 -10.46 28.00
N HIS A 286 -7.90 -9.28 27.89
CA HIS A 286 -7.85 -8.49 26.68
C HIS A 286 -6.67 -8.91 25.82
N SER A 287 -6.86 -8.80 24.52
CA SER A 287 -5.79 -8.89 23.52
C SER A 287 -5.96 -7.72 22.55
N MET A 288 -4.90 -6.95 22.38
CA MET A 288 -4.88 -5.83 21.45
C MET A 288 -3.53 -5.75 20.77
N GLY A 289 -3.44 -4.99 19.69
CA GLY A 289 -2.17 -4.82 19.02
C GLY A 289 -2.15 -3.70 18.00
N ASP A 290 -1.09 -3.73 17.22
CA ASP A 290 -0.94 -2.96 15.99
C ASP A 290 -0.05 -3.74 15.03
N PHE A 291 -0.19 -3.47 13.74
CA PHE A 291 0.76 -3.93 12.75
C PHE A 291 0.92 -2.94 11.62
N ILE A 292 2.05 -3.06 10.93
CA ILE A 292 2.34 -2.38 9.68
C ILE A 292 2.79 -3.45 8.69
N LEU A 293 2.04 -3.61 7.62
CA LEU A 293 2.38 -4.47 6.50
C LEU A 293 2.68 -3.63 5.28
N LEU A 294 3.50 -4.17 4.39
CA LEU A 294 3.76 -3.65 3.07
C LEU A 294 3.36 -4.71 2.05
N THR A 295 2.54 -4.33 1.09
CA THR A 295 2.37 -5.08 -0.16
C THR A 295 3.29 -4.48 -1.20
N ASP A 296 4.12 -5.31 -1.83
CA ASP A 296 5.03 -4.90 -2.90
C ASP A 296 4.37 -4.92 -4.29
N ARG A 297 5.08 -4.55 -5.35
CA ARG A 297 4.53 -4.41 -6.72
C ARG A 297 4.22 -5.75 -7.36
N GLN A 298 4.82 -6.83 -6.87
CA GLN A 298 4.49 -8.19 -7.25
C GLN A 298 3.32 -8.79 -6.44
N GLY A 299 2.76 -8.04 -5.48
CA GLY A 299 1.59 -8.43 -4.69
C GLY A 299 1.91 -9.24 -3.44
N TYR A 300 3.19 -9.41 -3.07
CA TYR A 300 3.56 -10.05 -1.81
C TYR A 300 3.39 -9.07 -0.66
N THR A 301 2.64 -9.50 0.35
CA THR A 301 2.40 -8.77 1.59
C THR A 301 3.23 -9.37 2.71
N PHE A 302 4.01 -8.55 3.40
CA PHE A 302 4.86 -8.93 4.52
C PHE A 302 4.91 -7.80 5.53
N GLY A 303 5.33 -8.09 6.76
CA GLY A 303 5.52 -7.02 7.73
C GLY A 303 5.54 -7.48 9.16
N TYR A 304 5.27 -6.52 10.03
CA TYR A 304 5.66 -6.59 11.42
C TYR A 304 4.63 -5.92 12.33
N GLY A 305 4.39 -6.49 13.50
CA GLY A 305 3.44 -5.95 14.46
C GLY A 305 3.76 -6.32 15.91
N ARG A 306 2.88 -5.86 16.79
CA ARG A 306 2.97 -6.05 18.23
C ARG A 306 1.61 -6.44 18.79
N GLN A 307 1.63 -7.31 19.78
CA GLN A 307 0.44 -7.72 20.51
C GLN A 307 0.68 -7.61 22.02
N TRP A 308 -0.31 -7.12 22.75
CA TRP A 308 -0.37 -7.17 24.21
C TRP A 308 -1.54 -8.02 24.62
N ARG A 309 -1.30 -8.97 25.53
CA ARG A 309 -2.32 -9.84 26.10
C ARG A 309 -2.21 -9.76 27.61
N GLY A 310 -3.31 -9.49 28.29
CA GLY A 310 -3.31 -9.35 29.74
C GLY A 310 -4.69 -9.15 30.33
N ALA A 311 -4.76 -9.08 31.65
CA ALA A 311 -6.02 -8.88 32.35
C ALA A 311 -6.62 -7.49 32.04
N ALA A 312 -7.93 -7.45 31.79
CA ALA A 312 -8.65 -6.19 31.63
C ALA A 312 -8.52 -5.34 32.91
N THR A 313 -8.30 -4.04 32.74
CA THR A 313 -8.27 -3.11 33.88
C THR A 313 -9.68 -2.62 34.17
N ILE A 314 -10.21 -2.93 35.36
CA ILE A 314 -11.54 -2.49 35.80
C ILE A 314 -11.38 -1.49 36.94
N SER A 315 -11.98 -0.30 36.79
CA SER A 315 -11.99 0.74 37.82
C SER A 315 -13.41 1.30 37.95
N GLY A 316 -13.94 1.36 39.18
CA GLY A 316 -15.28 1.89 39.43
C GLY A 316 -16.41 1.17 38.68
N GLY A 317 -16.24 -0.13 38.37
CA GLY A 317 -17.22 -0.90 37.58
C GLY A 317 -17.18 -0.63 36.07
N VAL A 318 -16.15 0.07 35.58
CA VAL A 318 -15.92 0.38 34.17
C VAL A 318 -14.64 -0.30 33.68
N VAL A 319 -14.74 -1.02 32.57
CA VAL A 319 -13.60 -1.56 31.82
C VAL A 319 -12.87 -0.40 31.16
N GLN A 320 -11.62 -0.18 31.57
CA GLN A 320 -10.76 0.87 31.04
C GLN A 320 -10.27 0.53 29.63
N PRO A 321 -9.80 1.53 28.86
CA PRO A 321 -9.27 1.29 27.53
C PRO A 321 -8.14 0.27 27.51
N PRO A 322 -8.18 -0.71 26.58
CA PRO A 322 -7.15 -1.76 26.50
C PRO A 322 -5.74 -1.21 26.31
N ILE A 323 -5.59 0.00 25.74
CA ILE A 323 -4.31 0.70 25.57
C ILE A 323 -3.45 0.75 26.84
N VAL A 324 -4.07 0.69 28.02
CA VAL A 324 -3.37 0.60 29.32
C VAL A 324 -2.41 -0.59 29.40
N LEU A 325 -2.68 -1.68 28.68
CA LEU A 325 -1.81 -2.86 28.61
C LEU A 325 -0.41 -2.53 28.09
N THR A 326 -0.22 -1.47 27.30
CA THR A 326 1.11 -1.04 26.82
C THR A 326 2.09 -0.71 27.95
N THR A 327 1.57 -0.40 29.14
CA THR A 327 2.36 -0.10 30.34
C THR A 327 2.33 -1.23 31.38
N LYS A 328 1.48 -2.24 31.18
CA LYS A 328 1.25 -3.34 32.13
C LYS A 328 1.80 -4.68 31.68
N GLU A 329 1.82 -4.90 30.37
CA GLU A 329 2.27 -6.13 29.76
C GLU A 329 3.43 -5.86 28.81
N LYS A 330 4.34 -6.83 28.72
CA LYS A 330 5.40 -6.79 27.72
C LYS A 330 4.78 -6.95 26.33
N PRO A 331 5.16 -6.13 25.32
CA PRO A 331 4.75 -6.39 23.96
C PRO A 331 5.27 -7.75 23.49
N LYS A 332 4.47 -8.44 22.69
CA LYS A 332 4.87 -9.64 21.95
C LYS A 332 5.02 -9.32 20.48
N LYS A 333 6.07 -9.90 19.91
CA LYS A 333 6.47 -9.79 18.52
C LYS A 333 5.49 -10.63 17.67
N ILE A 334 4.74 -10.03 16.74
CA ILE A 334 4.00 -10.76 15.70
C ILE A 334 4.54 -10.45 14.30
N ARG A 335 4.81 -11.46 13.49
CA ARG A 335 5.42 -11.31 12.16
C ARG A 335 4.53 -11.89 11.07
N LEU A 336 4.49 -11.21 9.93
CA LEU A 336 3.91 -11.73 8.70
C LEU A 336 5.03 -12.03 7.69
N ASN A 337 5.25 -13.30 7.38
CA ASN A 337 6.10 -13.69 6.26
C ASN A 337 5.41 -13.33 4.93
N ALA A 338 6.20 -13.23 3.85
CA ALA A 338 5.67 -12.86 2.55
C ALA A 338 4.60 -13.84 2.05
N GLN A 339 3.44 -13.30 1.64
CA GLN A 339 2.33 -14.05 1.07
C GLN A 339 1.55 -13.18 0.09
N ASN A 340 0.99 -13.77 -0.97
CA ASN A 340 0.36 -13.02 -2.07
C ASN A 340 -1.07 -13.48 -2.40
N GLN A 341 -1.70 -14.28 -1.53
CA GLN A 341 -3.05 -14.83 -1.79
C GLN A 341 -4.07 -14.49 -0.70
N TRP A 342 -3.71 -13.62 0.26
CA TRP A 342 -4.54 -13.30 1.41
C TRP A 342 -5.77 -12.47 1.08
N LEU A 343 -5.72 -11.70 0.00
CA LEU A 343 -6.82 -10.88 -0.50
C LEU A 343 -7.20 -11.39 -1.87
N ASN A 344 -8.48 -11.66 -2.08
CA ASN A 344 -9.01 -11.87 -3.42
C ASN A 344 -9.08 -10.51 -4.11
N THR A 345 -8.26 -10.31 -5.14
CA THR A 345 -8.13 -9.02 -5.85
C THR A 345 -9.37 -8.63 -6.66
N VAL A 346 -10.30 -9.56 -6.90
CA VAL A 346 -11.56 -9.29 -7.59
C VAL A 346 -12.64 -8.88 -6.59
N SER A 347 -12.91 -9.72 -5.59
CA SER A 347 -13.97 -9.47 -4.61
C SER A 347 -13.56 -8.50 -3.50
N ASN A 348 -12.27 -8.20 -3.39
CA ASN A 348 -11.65 -7.43 -2.31
C ASN A 348 -11.93 -8.03 -0.92
N THR A 349 -12.17 -9.34 -0.83
CA THR A 349 -12.40 -10.05 0.42
C THR A 349 -11.18 -10.85 0.85
N ILE A 350 -10.96 -10.97 2.16
CA ILE A 350 -9.94 -11.86 2.70
C ILE A 350 -10.23 -13.30 2.23
N ASN A 351 -9.19 -13.95 1.71
CA ASN A 351 -9.22 -15.34 1.30
C ASN A 351 -9.16 -16.24 2.53
N THR A 352 -10.28 -16.87 2.87
CA THR A 352 -10.39 -17.74 4.04
C THR A 352 -9.50 -18.98 3.97
N ASN A 353 -9.08 -19.40 2.77
CA ASN A 353 -8.18 -20.54 2.59
C ASN A 353 -6.71 -20.18 2.80
N GLN A 354 -6.34 -18.91 2.59
CA GLN A 354 -4.99 -18.39 2.79
C GLN A 354 -4.99 -17.02 3.48
N PRO A 355 -5.57 -16.90 4.69
CA PRO A 355 -5.74 -15.62 5.38
C PRO A 355 -4.39 -15.02 5.80
N LEU A 356 -4.41 -13.75 6.22
CA LEU A 356 -3.25 -13.17 6.89
C LEU A 356 -2.96 -13.95 8.18
N ARG A 357 -1.76 -14.54 8.25
CA ARG A 357 -1.32 -15.39 9.37
C ARG A 357 -0.04 -14.84 9.97
N PHE A 358 -0.15 -14.39 11.22
CA PHE A 358 0.96 -13.79 11.95
C PHE A 358 1.54 -14.79 12.94
N SER A 359 2.84 -15.08 12.78
CA SER A 359 3.56 -15.91 13.74
C SER A 359 3.95 -15.10 14.97
N SER A 360 3.70 -15.68 16.14
CA SER A 360 4.10 -15.11 17.44
C SER A 360 5.07 -16.02 18.22
N THR A 361 5.15 -17.28 17.80
CA THR A 361 6.05 -18.32 18.29
C THR A 361 6.57 -19.13 17.09
N ASN A 362 7.36 -20.18 17.34
CA ASN A 362 7.77 -21.12 16.30
C ASN A 362 6.70 -22.18 15.98
N ASN A 363 5.54 -22.14 16.66
CA ASN A 363 4.46 -23.09 16.50
C ASN A 363 3.28 -22.46 15.75
N SER A 364 2.99 -22.94 14.55
CA SER A 364 1.96 -22.38 13.67
C SER A 364 0.52 -22.58 14.17
N SER A 365 0.30 -23.44 15.18
CA SER A 365 -1.01 -23.51 15.85
C SER A 365 -1.30 -22.27 16.69
N ASP A 366 -0.26 -21.53 17.07
CA ASP A 366 -0.37 -20.34 17.93
C ASP A 366 -0.52 -19.04 17.13
N ASP A 367 -0.54 -19.16 15.81
CA ASP A 367 -0.60 -18.01 14.91
C ASP A 367 -1.90 -17.23 15.10
N LEU A 368 -1.76 -15.91 15.04
CA LEU A 368 -2.92 -15.03 14.89
C LEU A 368 -3.38 -15.05 13.44
N VAL A 369 -4.67 -15.26 13.23
CA VAL A 369 -5.25 -15.36 11.89
C VAL A 369 -6.33 -14.30 11.73
N ILE A 370 -6.19 -13.44 10.71
CA ILE A 370 -7.25 -12.53 10.27
C ILE A 370 -8.05 -13.26 9.20
N ASN A 371 -9.18 -13.82 9.60
CA ASN A 371 -9.89 -14.83 8.81
C ASN A 371 -11.14 -14.30 8.09
N GLN A 372 -11.44 -13.01 8.21
CA GLN A 372 -12.60 -12.39 7.59
C GLN A 372 -12.37 -10.89 7.39
N GLY A 373 -12.91 -10.33 6.31
CA GLY A 373 -12.92 -8.90 6.04
C GLY A 373 -13.12 -8.61 4.56
N LYS A 374 -13.66 -7.43 4.24
CA LYS A 374 -13.73 -6.88 2.89
C LYS A 374 -13.14 -5.47 2.87
N VAL A 375 -12.25 -5.21 1.91
CA VAL A 375 -11.74 -3.86 1.65
C VAL A 375 -12.85 -3.07 0.97
N MET A 376 -13.26 -1.97 1.59
CA MET A 376 -14.29 -1.05 1.14
C MET A 376 -13.68 0.29 0.78
N GLY A 377 -14.24 0.96 -0.24
CA GLY A 377 -13.74 2.25 -0.68
C GLY A 377 -12.27 2.21 -1.14
N ASP A 378 -11.80 1.05 -1.62
CA ASP A 378 -10.38 0.77 -1.89
C ASP A 378 -9.42 1.17 -0.73
N SER A 379 -9.91 1.21 0.52
CA SER A 379 -9.13 1.81 1.62
C SER A 379 -9.23 1.08 2.94
N THR A 380 -10.40 0.53 3.29
CA THR A 380 -10.65 0.17 4.70
C THR A 380 -11.33 -1.19 4.84
N ILE A 381 -10.82 -2.04 5.72
CA ILE A 381 -11.54 -3.17 6.31
C ILE A 381 -12.01 -2.69 7.67
N VAL A 382 -13.32 -2.75 7.94
CA VAL A 382 -13.91 -2.30 9.21
C VAL A 382 -14.25 -3.48 10.10
N GLY A 383 -14.00 -3.38 11.39
CA GLY A 383 -14.16 -4.47 12.35
C GLY A 383 -15.56 -4.57 12.96
N THR A 384 -16.32 -3.48 13.04
CA THR A 384 -17.61 -3.42 13.75
C THR A 384 -18.75 -2.95 12.86
N GLU A 385 -19.97 -3.36 13.20
CA GLU A 385 -21.19 -2.95 12.48
C GLU A 385 -21.45 -1.44 12.59
N ASP A 386 -21.22 -0.85 13.76
CA ASP A 386 -21.43 0.59 13.96
C ASP A 386 -20.46 1.41 13.10
N TYR A 387 -19.18 1.03 13.06
CA TYR A 387 -18.22 1.72 12.19
C TYR A 387 -18.47 1.42 10.71
N TYR A 388 -18.89 0.22 10.35
CA TYR A 388 -19.31 -0.12 8.98
C TYR A 388 -20.43 0.81 8.49
N LYS A 389 -21.46 1.04 9.32
CA LYS A 389 -22.58 1.92 8.97
C LYS A 389 -22.12 3.37 8.86
N GLU A 390 -21.32 3.85 9.81
CA GLU A 390 -20.76 5.20 9.77
C GLU A 390 -19.91 5.41 8.51
N PHE A 391 -18.99 4.49 8.22
CA PHE A 391 -18.08 4.55 7.08
C PHE A 391 -18.80 4.56 5.74
N LEU A 392 -19.95 3.87 5.63
CA LEU A 392 -20.75 3.83 4.41
C LEU A 392 -21.89 4.87 4.40
N GLY A 393 -22.02 5.72 5.42
CA GLY A 393 -23.11 6.69 5.53
C GLY A 393 -24.51 6.04 5.65
N LEU A 394 -24.59 4.83 6.20
CA LEU A 394 -25.82 4.06 6.31
C LEU A 394 -26.60 4.41 7.58
N GLY A 395 -27.94 4.35 7.49
CA GLY A 395 -28.80 4.53 8.65
C GLY A 395 -28.63 3.42 9.69
N LYS A 396 -28.79 3.75 10.99
CA LYS A 396 -28.59 2.80 12.11
C LYS A 396 -29.42 1.52 12.02
N SER A 397 -30.61 1.57 11.39
CA SER A 397 -31.52 0.43 11.22
C SER A 397 -31.20 -0.47 10.02
N VAL A 398 -30.25 -0.09 9.16
CA VAL A 398 -29.87 -0.88 7.98
C VAL A 398 -29.22 -2.18 8.43
N THR A 399 -29.66 -3.33 7.91
CA THR A 399 -28.97 -4.60 8.11
C THR A 399 -27.77 -4.67 7.18
N ILE A 400 -26.63 -5.12 7.69
CA ILE A 400 -25.39 -5.24 6.94
C ILE A 400 -25.01 -6.71 6.74
N ASP A 401 -24.13 -6.98 5.77
CA ASP A 401 -23.51 -8.29 5.62
C ASP A 401 -22.31 -8.40 6.58
N ASN A 402 -22.50 -9.16 7.67
CA ASN A 402 -21.47 -9.37 8.69
C ASN A 402 -20.23 -10.09 8.17
N SER A 403 -20.28 -10.75 6.99
CA SER A 403 -19.10 -11.37 6.38
C SER A 403 -18.08 -10.34 5.88
N HIS A 404 -18.48 -9.08 5.73
CA HIS A 404 -17.59 -7.98 5.36
C HIS A 404 -16.73 -7.48 6.52
N LEU A 405 -17.10 -7.79 7.77
CA LEU A 405 -16.41 -7.29 8.95
C LEU A 405 -15.04 -7.96 9.13
N GLY A 406 -14.06 -7.16 9.55
CA GLY A 406 -12.72 -7.58 9.91
C GLY A 406 -12.72 -8.36 11.21
N LEU A 407 -12.42 -9.66 11.15
CA LEU A 407 -12.36 -10.54 12.32
C LEU A 407 -11.02 -11.27 12.39
N TRP A 408 -10.56 -11.50 13.61
CA TRP A 408 -9.35 -12.26 13.88
C TRP A 408 -9.54 -13.24 15.04
N LYS A 409 -8.70 -14.27 15.06
CA LYS A 409 -8.64 -15.28 16.13
C LYS A 409 -7.22 -15.74 16.40
N GLN A 410 -6.99 -16.21 17.62
CA GLN A 410 -5.72 -16.82 18.03
C GLN A 410 -5.95 -17.76 19.21
N THR A 411 -5.33 -18.93 19.20
CA THR A 411 -5.28 -19.80 20.37
C THR A 411 -3.83 -19.94 20.82
N ILE A 412 -3.51 -19.47 22.02
CA ILE A 412 -2.14 -19.41 22.54
C ILE A 412 -2.19 -19.44 24.07
N ASP A 413 -1.18 -20.05 24.71
CA ASP A 413 -1.11 -20.17 26.17
C ASP A 413 -2.38 -20.80 26.80
N SER A 414 -2.96 -21.80 26.11
CA SER A 414 -4.23 -22.45 26.46
C SER A 414 -5.43 -21.51 26.57
N GLN A 415 -5.36 -20.32 25.96
CA GLN A 415 -6.45 -19.37 25.85
C GLN A 415 -6.81 -19.16 24.39
N THR A 416 -8.11 -19.04 24.10
CA THR A 416 -8.60 -18.64 22.78
C THR A 416 -9.05 -17.20 22.85
N TYR A 417 -8.42 -16.36 22.03
CA TYR A 417 -8.78 -14.98 21.81
C TYR A 417 -9.47 -14.83 20.46
N LYS A 418 -10.45 -13.94 20.41
CA LYS A 418 -11.03 -13.46 19.15
C LYS A 418 -11.46 -12.02 19.31
N GLY A 419 -11.60 -11.35 18.18
CA GLY A 419 -11.97 -9.96 18.16
C GLY A 419 -12.22 -9.43 16.77
N THR A 420 -12.34 -8.11 16.72
CA THR A 420 -12.54 -7.34 15.52
C THR A 420 -11.23 -6.65 15.15
N ILE A 421 -11.10 -6.28 13.88
CA ILE A 421 -9.95 -5.52 13.41
C ILE A 421 -10.33 -4.52 12.32
N ASP A 422 -9.90 -3.28 12.52
CA ASP A 422 -9.87 -2.27 11.48
C ASP A 422 -8.50 -2.29 10.77
N ILE A 423 -8.49 -2.32 9.44
CA ILE A 423 -7.27 -2.29 8.63
C ILE A 423 -7.39 -1.20 7.58
N TYR A 424 -6.38 -0.34 7.51
CA TYR A 424 -6.31 0.78 6.59
C TYR A 424 -5.23 0.56 5.54
N LYS A 425 -5.59 0.71 4.28
CA LYS A 425 -4.70 0.83 3.13
C LYS A 425 -4.30 2.29 2.99
N LEU A 426 -3.01 2.56 3.13
CA LEU A 426 -2.44 3.90 3.14
C LEU A 426 -1.30 3.99 2.14
N ASN A 427 -1.09 5.20 1.62
CA ASN A 427 0.02 5.51 0.74
C ASN A 427 0.06 4.54 -0.46
N PRO A 428 -0.90 4.58 -1.42
CA PRO A 428 -0.80 3.77 -2.63
C PRO A 428 0.45 4.17 -3.47
N VAL A 429 0.82 3.34 -4.45
CA VAL A 429 1.98 3.58 -5.33
C VAL A 429 1.54 3.97 -6.74
N SER A 430 2.32 4.78 -7.46
CA SER A 430 2.07 5.10 -8.87
C SER A 430 2.93 4.24 -9.80
N TYR A 431 2.77 4.44 -11.11
CA TYR A 431 3.74 3.98 -12.10
C TYR A 431 5.14 4.56 -11.82
N LEU A 432 6.15 3.96 -12.44
CA LEU A 432 7.54 4.41 -12.37
C LEU A 432 7.92 5.01 -13.72
N SER A 433 8.08 6.33 -13.80
CA SER A 433 8.44 7.00 -15.05
C SER A 433 9.74 6.42 -15.63
N LYS A 434 9.71 6.06 -16.92
CA LYS A 434 10.88 5.56 -17.66
C LYS A 434 12.03 6.57 -17.76
N ASP A 435 11.79 7.85 -17.48
CA ASP A 435 12.84 8.88 -17.46
C ASP A 435 13.79 8.72 -16.27
N ILE A 436 13.30 8.14 -15.18
CA ILE A 436 14.07 7.88 -13.96
C ILE A 436 14.31 6.37 -13.79
N PHE A 437 13.25 5.57 -13.93
CA PHE A 437 13.28 4.13 -13.69
C PHE A 437 13.61 3.36 -14.98
N LYS A 438 14.88 3.45 -15.40
CA LYS A 438 15.38 2.83 -16.61
C LYS A 438 15.80 1.38 -16.35
N THR A 439 15.12 0.44 -16.98
CA THR A 439 15.42 -1.00 -17.01
C THR A 439 15.93 -1.39 -18.39
N GLU A 440 16.47 -2.61 -18.54
CA GLU A 440 16.83 -3.10 -19.86
C GLU A 440 15.61 -3.18 -20.80
N LYS A 441 14.42 -3.44 -20.24
CA LYS A 441 13.19 -3.63 -21.02
C LYS A 441 12.66 -2.33 -21.64
N ASN A 442 12.81 -1.19 -20.97
CA ASN A 442 12.22 0.08 -21.41
C ASN A 442 13.20 1.06 -22.08
N VAL A 443 14.46 0.67 -22.28
CA VAL A 443 15.43 1.46 -23.04
C VAL A 443 15.67 0.88 -24.45
N LYS A 444 16.05 1.75 -25.40
CA LYS A 444 16.44 1.36 -26.76
C LYS A 444 17.83 0.68 -26.75
N LEU A 445 18.16 -0.06 -27.81
CA LEU A 445 19.52 -0.65 -27.97
C LEU A 445 20.59 0.44 -27.84
N ASN A 446 21.73 0.11 -27.23
CA ASN A 446 22.84 1.01 -26.93
C ASN A 446 22.53 2.16 -25.96
N GLN A 447 21.37 2.15 -25.30
CA GLN A 447 21.08 3.11 -24.23
C GLN A 447 21.44 2.56 -22.85
N ASN A 448 21.75 3.49 -21.94
CA ASN A 448 22.05 3.17 -20.57
C ASN A 448 20.79 2.94 -19.73
N TYR A 449 20.87 1.96 -18.83
CA TYR A 449 19.84 1.65 -17.83
C TYR A 449 20.48 1.44 -16.46
N ILE A 450 19.65 1.57 -15.42
CA ILE A 450 20.08 1.54 -14.01
C ILE A 450 19.57 0.28 -13.32
N PHE A 451 18.28 -0.03 -13.48
CA PHE A 451 17.63 -1.11 -12.74
C PHE A 451 17.87 -2.49 -13.39
N PRO A 452 18.16 -3.54 -12.60
CA PRO A 452 18.19 -3.57 -11.12
C PRO A 452 19.36 -2.77 -10.53
N LEU A 453 19.09 -1.98 -9.48
CA LEU A 453 20.07 -1.14 -8.79
C LEU A 453 20.51 -1.81 -7.49
N TYR A 454 21.79 -2.18 -7.41
CA TYR A 454 22.40 -2.73 -6.20
C TYR A 454 23.01 -1.61 -5.33
N ALA A 455 22.73 -1.66 -4.04
CA ALA A 455 23.16 -0.65 -3.08
C ALA A 455 23.47 -1.25 -1.71
N THR A 456 24.10 -0.47 -0.84
CA THR A 456 24.29 -0.80 0.57
C THR A 456 23.66 0.30 1.42
N LEU A 457 22.74 -0.09 2.30
CA LEU A 457 22.20 0.77 3.35
C LEU A 457 23.10 0.70 4.58
N ASN A 458 23.42 1.85 5.17
CA ASN A 458 24.15 1.94 6.43
C ASN A 458 23.18 2.40 7.53
N PHE A 459 22.90 1.53 8.49
CA PHE A 459 22.04 1.81 9.64
C PHE A 459 22.89 2.23 10.82
N LYS A 460 22.61 3.42 11.37
CA LYS A 460 23.21 3.91 12.62
C LYS A 460 22.14 4.00 13.69
N PHE A 461 22.42 3.42 14.85
CA PHE A 461 21.54 3.48 16.02
C PHE A 461 21.71 4.79 16.77
N GLN A 462 20.63 5.30 17.37
CA GLN A 462 20.74 6.46 18.27
C GLN A 462 21.61 6.15 19.49
N ASP A 463 21.52 4.93 20.03
CA ASP A 463 22.44 4.44 21.05
C ASP A 463 23.83 4.21 20.44
N THR A 464 24.75 5.10 20.74
CA THR A 464 26.12 5.11 20.20
C THR A 464 26.95 3.89 20.61
N ASN A 465 26.49 3.09 21.58
CA ASN A 465 27.14 1.83 21.96
C ASN A 465 26.75 0.66 21.04
N SER A 466 25.71 0.82 20.22
CA SER A 466 25.31 -0.17 19.23
C SER A 466 26.05 0.11 17.91
N PRO A 467 26.78 -0.86 17.35
CA PRO A 467 27.54 -0.65 16.12
C PRO A 467 26.61 -0.42 14.93
N ALA A 468 27.09 0.33 13.94
CA ALA A 468 26.39 0.49 12.67
C ALA A 468 26.34 -0.86 11.92
N VAL A 469 25.32 -1.05 11.10
CA VAL A 469 25.13 -2.26 10.30
C VAL A 469 24.98 -1.88 8.83
N ASP A 470 25.82 -2.47 7.98
CA ASP A 470 25.68 -2.39 6.52
C ASP A 470 24.77 -3.52 6.04
N LEU A 471 23.78 -3.19 5.20
CA LEU A 471 22.87 -4.15 4.57
C LEU A 471 22.87 -3.95 3.05
N GLY A 472 23.29 -4.96 2.31
CA GLY A 472 23.15 -5.00 0.86
C GLY A 472 21.69 -5.13 0.45
N ILE A 473 21.30 -4.38 -0.57
CA ILE A 473 19.96 -4.40 -1.15
C ILE A 473 20.03 -4.39 -2.68
N VAL A 474 18.95 -4.84 -3.30
CA VAL A 474 18.68 -4.61 -4.72
C VAL A 474 17.27 -4.07 -4.89
N ILE A 475 17.16 -3.00 -5.66
CA ILE A 475 15.89 -2.53 -6.22
C ILE A 475 15.76 -3.19 -7.58
N ASP A 476 14.82 -4.12 -7.72
CA ASP A 476 14.68 -4.93 -8.93
C ASP A 476 14.03 -4.14 -10.08
N GLU A 477 13.85 -4.78 -11.23
CA GLU A 477 13.24 -4.16 -12.42
C GLU A 477 11.75 -3.88 -12.28
N ASN A 478 11.08 -4.45 -11.28
CA ASN A 478 9.69 -4.14 -10.97
C ASN A 478 9.58 -3.00 -9.96
N GLY A 479 10.70 -2.61 -9.33
CA GLY A 479 10.73 -1.62 -8.26
C GLY A 479 10.51 -2.22 -6.87
N ASP A 480 10.61 -3.54 -6.72
CA ASP A 480 10.60 -4.22 -5.42
C ASP A 480 12.00 -4.27 -4.82
N ILE A 481 12.08 -4.20 -3.50
CA ILE A 481 13.34 -4.09 -2.78
C ILE A 481 13.54 -5.36 -1.95
N ARG A 482 14.65 -6.05 -2.22
CA ARG A 482 15.06 -7.27 -1.52
C ARG A 482 16.48 -7.14 -1.00
N THR A 483 16.83 -7.94 -0.01
CA THR A 483 18.21 -8.01 0.52
C THR A 483 19.14 -8.61 -0.52
N ASP A 484 20.40 -8.17 -0.55
CA ASP A 484 21.50 -8.79 -1.29
C ASP A 484 22.61 -9.06 -0.28
N ILE A 485 22.56 -10.19 0.42
CA ILE A 485 23.47 -10.51 1.53
C ILE A 485 24.46 -11.57 1.06
N LYS A 486 25.76 -11.28 1.21
CA LYS A 486 26.83 -12.24 0.89
C LYS A 486 26.91 -13.40 1.90
N SER A 487 27.44 -14.53 1.44
CA SER A 487 27.56 -15.78 2.23
C SER A 487 28.43 -15.67 3.48
N ASN A 488 29.42 -14.77 3.49
CA ASN A 488 30.32 -14.52 4.62
C ASN A 488 29.96 -13.24 5.40
N SER A 489 28.66 -12.91 5.45
CA SER A 489 28.17 -11.78 6.23
C SER A 489 28.44 -11.93 7.73
N THR A 490 28.53 -10.80 8.42
CA THR A 490 28.66 -10.70 9.89
C THR A 490 27.48 -9.92 10.45
N THR A 491 27.39 -9.80 11.77
CA THR A 491 26.32 -9.04 12.44
C THR A 491 26.32 -7.54 12.12
N THR A 492 27.44 -6.99 11.61
CA THR A 492 27.58 -5.57 11.25
C THR A 492 27.87 -5.33 9.77
N ASP A 493 28.22 -6.37 9.03
CA ASP A 493 28.49 -6.29 7.59
C ASP A 493 27.70 -7.38 6.86
N MET A 494 26.53 -6.98 6.37
CA MET A 494 25.64 -7.75 5.52
C MET A 494 25.62 -7.17 4.10
N SER A 495 26.71 -6.52 3.65
CA SER A 495 26.84 -6.02 2.29
C SER A 495 26.73 -7.12 1.25
N GLY A 496 26.37 -6.71 0.02
CA GLY A 496 26.06 -7.61 -1.08
C GLY A 496 27.18 -7.77 -2.10
N ILE A 497 26.98 -8.76 -2.97
CA ILE A 497 27.84 -9.06 -4.13
C ILE A 497 27.02 -9.16 -5.43
N CYS A 498 25.83 -8.56 -5.43
CA CYS A 498 24.96 -8.35 -6.58
C CYS A 498 24.43 -9.63 -7.22
N GLY A 499 23.83 -10.50 -6.39
CA GLY A 499 23.21 -11.75 -6.83
C GLY A 499 21.96 -11.53 -7.68
N THR A 500 21.94 -12.09 -8.89
CA THR A 500 20.77 -12.08 -9.78
C THR A 500 19.77 -13.16 -9.37
N VAL A 501 18.50 -13.03 -9.79
CA VAL A 501 17.47 -14.02 -9.45
C VAL A 501 17.80 -15.37 -10.08
N LYS A 502 17.92 -16.42 -9.28
CA LYS A 502 18.02 -17.82 -9.74
C LYS A 502 16.69 -18.54 -9.66
N SER A 503 15.96 -18.41 -8.55
CA SER A 503 14.61 -18.97 -8.39
C SER A 503 13.79 -18.23 -7.33
N ILE A 504 12.46 -18.27 -7.46
CA ILE A 504 11.52 -17.78 -6.44
C ILE A 504 11.03 -18.99 -5.65
N ASN A 505 11.13 -18.92 -4.32
CA ASN A 505 10.70 -19.96 -3.39
C ASN A 505 9.21 -19.81 -3.08
N THR A 506 8.60 -20.89 -2.58
CA THR A 506 7.16 -20.92 -2.24
C THR A 506 6.77 -19.96 -1.13
N ASP A 507 7.70 -19.60 -0.25
CA ASP A 507 7.53 -18.62 0.83
C ASP A 507 7.76 -17.16 0.37
N GLY A 508 7.91 -16.95 -0.95
CA GLY A 508 8.13 -15.63 -1.55
C GLY A 508 9.56 -15.11 -1.42
N THR A 509 10.47 -15.83 -0.76
CA THR A 509 11.91 -15.53 -0.79
C THR A 509 12.52 -15.87 -2.14
N ILE A 510 13.72 -15.37 -2.40
CA ILE A 510 14.42 -15.57 -3.67
C ILE A 510 15.76 -16.23 -3.38
N THR A 511 16.09 -17.27 -4.13
CA THR A 511 17.47 -17.79 -4.18
C THR A 511 18.18 -17.06 -5.31
N ASP A 512 19.35 -16.50 -5.03
CA ASP A 512 20.15 -15.78 -6.02
C ASP A 512 21.20 -16.63 -6.72
N SER A 513 21.92 -16.03 -7.67
CA SER A 513 22.98 -16.67 -8.45
C SER A 513 24.19 -17.12 -7.62
N ASN A 514 24.31 -16.67 -6.37
CA ASN A 514 25.35 -17.05 -5.41
C ASN A 514 24.81 -18.03 -4.35
N ASP A 515 23.64 -18.64 -4.61
CA ASP A 515 22.94 -19.55 -3.70
C ASP A 515 22.62 -18.93 -2.32
N GLN A 516 22.46 -17.60 -2.27
CA GLN A 516 22.04 -16.88 -1.07
C GLN A 516 20.53 -16.62 -1.10
N THR A 517 19.91 -16.64 0.07
CA THR A 517 18.51 -16.26 0.23
C THR A 517 18.37 -14.75 0.31
N GLN A 518 17.49 -14.21 -0.52
CA GLN A 518 17.10 -12.82 -0.52
C GLN A 518 15.67 -12.67 0.02
N TYR A 519 15.51 -11.75 0.98
CA TYR A 519 14.25 -11.45 1.64
C TYR A 519 13.64 -10.18 1.07
N ARG A 520 12.32 -10.17 0.86
CA ARG A 520 11.56 -8.98 0.53
C ARG A 520 11.56 -8.04 1.73
N ILE A 521 11.97 -6.80 1.52
CA ILE A 521 12.11 -5.79 2.57
C ILE A 521 11.58 -4.42 2.18
N GLY A 522 11.05 -4.23 0.97
CA GLY A 522 10.53 -2.95 0.56
C GLY A 522 9.98 -2.91 -0.85
N THR A 523 9.48 -1.73 -1.23
CA THR A 523 9.06 -1.42 -2.60
C THR A 523 9.22 0.07 -2.87
N THR A 524 9.19 0.44 -4.14
CA THR A 524 9.21 1.82 -4.60
C THR A 524 7.79 2.39 -4.73
N GLY A 525 7.62 3.66 -4.35
CA GLY A 525 6.32 4.35 -4.38
C GLY A 525 5.99 4.97 -5.72
N GLY A 526 6.68 6.04 -6.10
CA GLY A 526 6.57 6.68 -7.40
C GLY A 526 7.86 7.43 -7.73
N THR A 527 7.94 7.91 -8.97
CA THR A 527 9.05 8.74 -9.45
C THR A 527 8.73 10.22 -9.29
N ARG A 528 9.69 11.03 -8.88
CA ARG A 528 9.56 12.50 -8.88
C ARG A 528 10.66 13.10 -9.73
N PHE A 529 10.29 13.95 -10.66
CA PHE A 529 11.22 14.68 -11.51
C PHE A 529 11.14 16.19 -11.24
N ALA A 530 12.27 16.79 -10.91
CA ALA A 530 12.51 18.23 -10.91
C ALA A 530 13.95 18.49 -11.39
N THR A 531 14.28 19.75 -11.71
CA THR A 531 15.54 20.15 -12.36
C THR A 531 16.81 19.56 -11.74
N SER A 532 16.84 19.34 -10.42
CA SER A 532 17.97 18.74 -9.69
C SER A 532 17.56 17.57 -8.78
N ASP A 533 16.35 17.05 -8.95
CA ASP A 533 15.79 15.97 -8.13
C ASP A 533 15.08 14.96 -9.02
N SER A 534 15.81 13.91 -9.36
CA SER A 534 15.28 12.76 -10.12
C SER A 534 15.23 11.58 -9.17
N SER A 535 14.13 11.44 -8.45
CA SER A 535 14.03 10.55 -7.30
C SER A 535 13.01 9.44 -7.47
N VAL A 536 13.23 8.34 -6.75
CA VAL A 536 12.23 7.30 -6.50
C VAL A 536 11.93 7.27 -5.01
N THR A 537 10.66 7.39 -4.61
CA THR A 537 10.29 7.22 -3.20
C THR A 537 10.38 5.74 -2.82
N VAL A 538 10.80 5.43 -1.59
CA VAL A 538 10.95 4.04 -1.13
C VAL A 538 10.17 3.80 0.15
N ARG A 539 9.68 2.57 0.34
CA ARG A 539 9.07 2.10 1.59
C ARG A 539 9.76 0.82 2.00
N MET A 540 10.26 0.77 3.23
CA MET A 540 11.12 -0.30 3.72
C MET A 540 10.58 -0.86 5.03
N MET A 541 10.48 -2.19 5.10
CA MET A 541 10.00 -2.99 6.21
C MET A 541 10.90 -4.22 6.37
N LEU A 542 11.83 -4.17 7.33
CA LEU A 542 12.80 -5.23 7.58
C LEU A 542 12.20 -6.25 8.57
N SER A 543 11.29 -7.09 8.10
CA SER A 543 10.50 -8.01 8.95
C SER A 543 11.00 -9.46 8.90
N ASN A 544 12.29 -9.71 9.17
CA ASN A 544 12.85 -11.07 9.17
C ASN A 544 13.92 -11.23 10.27
N ILE A 545 13.85 -12.34 11.02
CA ILE A 545 14.76 -12.62 12.15
C ILE A 545 16.23 -12.77 11.70
N ASN A 546 16.45 -13.20 10.46
CA ASN A 546 17.80 -13.36 9.90
C ASN A 546 18.50 -12.01 9.67
N LEU A 547 17.79 -10.88 9.83
CA LEU A 547 18.36 -9.53 9.80
C LEU A 547 18.92 -9.08 11.16
N GLY A 548 18.83 -9.93 12.20
CA GLY A 548 19.44 -9.68 13.51
C GLY A 548 18.99 -8.35 14.12
N ALA A 549 19.93 -7.43 14.34
CA ALA A 549 19.66 -6.14 14.97
C ALA A 549 18.75 -5.22 14.14
N LEU A 550 18.56 -5.51 12.85
CA LEU A 550 17.70 -4.74 11.95
C LEU A 550 16.25 -5.26 11.92
N ASP A 551 15.95 -6.40 12.53
CA ASP A 551 14.62 -7.01 12.52
C ASP A 551 13.56 -6.13 13.24
N GLY A 552 12.56 -5.71 12.47
CA GLY A 552 11.47 -4.82 12.87
C GLY A 552 11.71 -3.35 12.55
N ILE A 553 12.83 -3.00 11.89
CA ILE A 553 13.09 -1.64 11.43
C ILE A 553 12.22 -1.31 10.21
N TYR A 554 11.65 -0.11 10.19
CA TYR A 554 10.99 0.45 9.02
C TYR A 554 11.30 1.93 8.82
N PHE A 555 11.22 2.38 7.57
CA PHE A 555 11.33 3.77 7.14
C PHE A 555 10.71 3.93 5.75
N GLY A 556 10.45 5.17 5.32
CA GLY A 556 9.77 5.41 4.04
C GLY A 556 8.28 5.05 4.03
N THR A 557 7.68 4.75 5.19
CA THR A 557 6.30 4.27 5.27
C THR A 557 5.27 5.39 5.17
N ASN A 558 5.68 6.65 5.38
CA ASN A 558 4.83 7.84 5.41
C ASN A 558 3.63 7.70 6.39
N LEU A 559 3.85 7.08 7.55
CA LEU A 559 2.84 6.91 8.62
C LEU A 559 2.96 7.96 9.75
N GLY A 560 3.76 9.00 9.50
CA GLY A 560 4.03 10.15 10.37
C GLY A 560 5.24 10.96 9.87
N GLY A 561 5.45 12.18 10.39
CA GLY A 561 6.42 13.16 9.86
C GLY A 561 7.91 12.80 9.90
N ILE A 562 8.28 11.64 10.44
CA ILE A 562 9.68 11.17 10.54
C ILE A 562 9.98 10.05 9.51
N SER A 563 8.97 9.58 8.78
CA SER A 563 9.01 8.31 8.05
C SER A 563 9.07 8.43 6.52
N ASN A 564 9.32 9.60 5.95
CA ASN A 564 9.37 9.79 4.49
C ASN A 564 10.77 9.51 3.93
N ALA A 565 10.87 8.85 2.77
CA ALA A 565 12.16 8.52 2.15
C ALA A 565 12.11 8.47 0.62
N LYS A 566 13.17 9.00 -0.01
CA LYS A 566 13.42 8.93 -1.45
C LYS A 566 14.90 8.73 -1.75
N ILE A 567 15.18 8.02 -2.83
CA ILE A 567 16.52 7.86 -3.40
C ILE A 567 16.62 8.79 -4.60
N ASN A 568 17.51 9.79 -4.52
CA ASN A 568 17.82 10.66 -5.64
C ASN A 568 18.86 10.00 -6.55
N LEU A 569 18.54 9.90 -7.84
CA LEU A 569 19.29 9.24 -8.89
C LEU A 569 19.83 10.25 -9.93
N HIS A 570 19.64 11.54 -9.73
CA HIS A 570 19.99 12.59 -10.70
C HIS A 570 21.43 12.47 -11.21
N ASN A 571 22.40 12.35 -10.30
CA ASN A 571 23.82 12.22 -10.66
C ASN A 571 24.11 10.87 -11.34
N LEU A 572 23.44 9.80 -10.92
CA LEU A 572 23.56 8.48 -11.55
C LEU A 572 23.04 8.50 -12.99
N LEU A 573 21.89 9.14 -13.24
CA LEU A 573 21.32 9.36 -14.57
C LEU A 573 22.21 10.25 -15.44
N ALA A 574 23.00 11.15 -14.84
CA ALA A 574 23.99 11.98 -15.51
C ALA A 574 25.35 11.29 -15.76
N GLY A 575 25.48 9.99 -15.45
CA GLY A 575 26.69 9.20 -15.72
C GLY A 575 27.66 9.05 -14.54
N GLN A 576 27.33 9.59 -13.36
CA GLN A 576 28.17 9.45 -12.17
C GLN A 576 27.83 8.14 -11.43
N SER A 577 28.67 7.11 -11.59
CA SER A 577 28.39 5.74 -11.11
C SER A 577 28.11 5.60 -9.60
N ASN A 578 28.55 6.56 -8.78
CA ASN A 578 28.30 6.59 -7.33
C ASN A 578 27.20 7.58 -6.90
N GLY A 579 26.54 8.22 -7.85
CA GLY A 579 25.72 9.41 -7.66
C GLY A 579 24.31 9.15 -7.13
N ILE A 580 24.17 8.43 -6.01
CA ILE A 580 22.89 8.26 -5.32
C ILE A 580 22.92 8.84 -3.90
N ASN A 581 21.77 9.33 -3.42
CA ASN A 581 21.59 9.75 -2.04
C ASN A 581 20.20 9.37 -1.51
N LEU A 582 20.11 9.03 -0.22
CA LEU A 582 18.87 8.77 0.49
C LEU A 582 18.52 9.97 1.34
N SER A 583 17.33 10.52 1.15
CA SER A 583 16.86 11.69 1.89
C SER A 583 15.36 11.63 2.15
N ASN A 584 14.86 12.39 3.11
CA ASN A 584 13.41 12.62 3.24
C ASN A 584 12.92 13.57 2.12
N PHE A 585 11.64 13.95 2.13
CA PHE A 585 11.08 14.81 1.08
C PHE A 585 11.60 16.25 1.12
N ASP A 586 12.12 16.69 2.26
CA ASP A 586 12.78 17.99 2.47
C ASP A 586 14.29 17.96 2.21
N ASN A 587 14.80 16.85 1.67
CA ASN A 587 16.23 16.60 1.40
C ASN A 587 17.13 16.52 2.65
N GLU A 588 16.56 16.16 3.79
CA GLU A 588 17.28 15.91 5.04
C GLU A 588 17.55 14.41 5.28
N THR A 589 18.21 14.11 6.40
CA THR A 589 18.55 12.73 6.79
C THR A 589 17.30 11.88 7.02
N VAL A 590 17.32 10.64 6.54
CA VAL A 590 16.24 9.68 6.79
C VAL A 590 16.44 9.01 8.14
N TYR A 591 15.37 9.03 8.93
CA TYR A 591 15.28 8.31 10.18
C TYR A 591 14.51 7.00 9.98
N TRP A 592 14.85 6.02 10.80
CA TRP A 592 14.13 4.75 10.87
C TRP A 592 13.62 4.51 12.28
N GLU A 593 12.58 3.69 12.39
CA GLU A 593 11.97 3.33 13.66
C GLU A 593 11.88 1.81 13.82
N ASN A 594 11.84 1.34 15.07
CA ASN A 594 11.48 -0.03 15.39
C ASN A 594 10.34 -0.03 16.43
N GLY A 595 9.14 -0.38 15.96
CA GLY A 595 7.93 -0.36 16.77
C GLY A 595 8.03 -1.28 17.99
N TYR A 596 8.57 -2.49 17.82
CA TYR A 596 8.71 -3.45 18.92
C TYR A 596 9.64 -2.94 20.01
N ALA A 597 10.82 -2.45 19.64
CA ALA A 597 11.76 -1.83 20.56
C ALA A 597 11.14 -0.62 21.29
N ARG A 598 10.37 0.22 20.59
CA ARG A 598 9.63 1.34 21.21
C ARG A 598 8.59 0.85 22.21
N GLY A 599 7.88 -0.23 21.92
CA GLY A 599 6.93 -0.85 22.85
C GLY A 599 7.61 -1.34 24.12
N LEU A 600 8.77 -2.01 23.99
CA LEU A 600 9.58 -2.43 25.14
C LEU A 600 10.06 -1.24 25.96
N PHE A 601 10.54 -0.18 25.30
CA PHE A 601 10.97 1.05 25.96
C PHE A 601 9.84 1.66 26.81
N THR A 602 8.62 1.72 26.29
CA THR A 602 7.43 2.20 27.03
C THR A 602 7.17 1.35 28.28
N TYR A 603 7.13 0.03 28.12
CA TYR A 603 6.91 -0.89 29.24
C TYR A 603 7.99 -0.76 30.32
N ILE A 604 9.25 -0.78 29.93
CA ILE A 604 10.41 -0.69 30.82
C ILE A 604 10.40 0.64 31.59
N THR A 605 10.14 1.75 30.89
CA THR A 605 10.08 3.08 31.50
C THR A 605 8.95 3.18 32.52
N ALA A 606 7.81 2.52 32.27
CA ALA A 606 6.72 2.44 33.24
C ALA A 606 7.11 1.57 34.45
N TYR A 607 7.63 0.37 34.20
CA TYR A 607 8.06 -0.59 35.22
C TYR A 607 9.12 0.01 36.19
N ASP A 608 10.12 0.70 35.65
CA ASP A 608 11.22 1.26 36.44
C ASP A 608 10.77 2.42 37.36
N LYS A 609 9.61 3.04 37.07
CA LYS A 609 8.99 4.08 37.91
C LYS A 609 8.07 3.53 39.00
N LEU A 610 7.75 2.24 38.97
CA LEU A 610 6.91 1.61 39.99
C LEU A 610 7.66 1.48 41.32
N THR A 611 6.91 1.54 42.42
CA THR A 611 7.44 1.17 43.74
C THR A 611 7.68 -0.34 43.80
N ASP A 612 8.60 -0.78 44.67
CA ASP A 612 8.96 -2.19 44.77
C ASP A 612 7.76 -3.09 45.09
N THR A 613 6.81 -2.61 45.91
CA THR A 613 5.56 -3.33 46.20
C THR A 613 4.70 -3.55 44.95
N VAL A 614 4.65 -2.58 44.04
CA VAL A 614 3.82 -2.67 42.83
C VAL A 614 4.53 -3.49 41.74
N LYS A 615 5.86 -3.44 41.67
CA LYS A 615 6.65 -4.25 40.72
C LYS A 615 6.34 -5.75 40.79
N ASN A 616 6.00 -6.27 41.97
CA ASN A 616 5.64 -7.68 42.17
C ASN A 616 4.41 -8.14 41.37
N GLN A 617 3.62 -7.21 40.81
CA GLN A 617 2.45 -7.52 39.97
C GLN A 617 2.79 -7.57 38.47
N TYR A 618 4.05 -7.30 38.10
CA TYR A 618 4.52 -7.15 36.72
C TYR A 618 5.64 -8.15 36.46
N THR A 619 5.85 -8.50 35.18
CA THR A 619 6.99 -9.34 34.78
C THR A 619 8.25 -8.49 34.61
N PRO A 620 9.33 -8.70 35.39
CA PRO A 620 10.53 -7.88 35.29
C PRO A 620 11.13 -7.89 33.88
N PRO A 621 11.56 -6.73 33.33
CA PRO A 621 12.28 -6.70 32.06
C PRO A 621 13.64 -7.39 32.15
N THR A 622 13.99 -8.18 31.13
CA THR A 622 15.31 -8.83 31.03
C THR A 622 16.38 -7.86 30.51
N ASP A 623 17.65 -8.22 30.67
CA ASP A 623 18.76 -7.42 30.13
C ASP A 623 18.73 -7.35 28.59
N GLU A 624 18.31 -8.42 27.93
CA GLU A 624 18.13 -8.46 26.47
C GLU A 624 17.01 -7.49 26.03
N GLU A 625 15.86 -7.50 26.71
CA GLU A 625 14.77 -6.58 26.43
C GLU A 625 15.19 -5.13 26.63
N ARG A 626 15.98 -4.85 27.67
CA ARG A 626 16.58 -3.53 27.92
C ARG A 626 17.57 -3.13 26.83
N ALA A 627 18.33 -4.07 26.28
CA ALA A 627 19.24 -3.81 25.15
C ALA A 627 18.47 -3.48 23.87
N ILE A 628 17.40 -4.23 23.56
CA ILE A 628 16.53 -3.98 22.40
C ILE A 628 15.85 -2.61 22.53
N ALA A 629 15.35 -2.27 23.73
CA ALA A 629 14.65 -1.02 23.98
C ALA A 629 15.49 0.26 23.74
N LYS A 630 16.83 0.14 23.64
CA LYS A 630 17.71 1.26 23.27
C LYS A 630 17.81 1.49 21.76
N ARG A 631 17.31 0.56 20.94
CA ARG A 631 17.47 0.52 19.48
C ARG A 631 16.16 0.81 18.74
N TYR A 632 15.33 1.70 19.29
CA TYR A 632 14.02 1.99 18.73
C TYR A 632 14.02 3.08 17.64
N LEU A 633 15.13 3.81 17.48
CA LEU A 633 15.30 4.80 16.43
C LEU A 633 16.77 4.94 16.01
N GLY A 634 16.98 5.48 14.81
CA GLY A 634 18.29 5.85 14.30
C GLY A 634 18.20 6.50 12.93
N THR A 635 19.33 6.55 12.22
CA THR A 635 19.43 7.11 10.87
C THR A 635 19.87 6.06 9.87
N VAL A 636 19.48 6.22 8.61
CA VAL A 636 19.93 5.38 7.51
C VAL A 636 20.43 6.23 6.34
N SER A 637 21.52 5.80 5.73
CA SER A 637 22.05 6.36 4.48
C SER A 637 22.26 5.26 3.44
N ILE A 638 22.45 5.63 2.18
CA ILE A 638 22.67 4.69 1.07
C ILE A 638 23.96 5.02 0.32
N ARG A 639 24.59 4.00 -0.25
CA ARG A 639 25.64 4.10 -1.26
C ARG A 639 25.44 3.01 -2.31
N VAL A 640 25.89 3.21 -3.54
CA VAL A 640 25.90 2.12 -4.53
C VAL A 640 26.74 0.95 -4.03
N ALA A 641 26.43 -0.26 -4.50
CA ALA A 641 27.25 -1.44 -4.25
C ALA A 641 28.68 -1.28 -4.82
N ASP A 642 29.58 -2.20 -4.49
CA ASP A 642 30.97 -2.15 -4.94
C ASP A 642 31.08 -2.17 -6.47
N GLN A 643 31.37 -1.01 -7.05
CA GLN A 643 31.46 -0.83 -8.51
C GLN A 643 32.67 -1.54 -9.14
N SER A 644 33.57 -2.15 -8.36
CA SER A 644 34.64 -3.00 -8.87
C SER A 644 34.15 -4.39 -9.32
N ILE A 645 33.01 -4.84 -8.78
CA ILE A 645 32.35 -6.09 -9.18
C ILE A 645 31.54 -5.83 -10.46
N ALA A 646 31.71 -6.69 -11.47
CA ALA A 646 31.11 -6.48 -12.79
C ALA A 646 29.57 -6.51 -12.74
N GLU A 647 29.01 -7.41 -11.95
CA GLU A 647 27.58 -7.59 -11.72
C GLU A 647 26.96 -6.40 -10.95
N CYS A 648 27.78 -5.65 -10.21
CA CYS A 648 27.35 -4.52 -9.38
C CYS A 648 27.37 -3.16 -10.10
N LYS A 649 27.71 -3.12 -11.39
CA LYS A 649 27.74 -1.86 -12.15
C LYS A 649 26.37 -1.18 -12.12
N SER A 650 26.34 0.04 -11.59
CA SER A 650 25.12 0.84 -11.43
C SER A 650 24.58 1.41 -12.74
N ILE A 651 25.46 1.59 -13.74
CA ILE A 651 25.12 2.02 -15.10
C ILE A 651 25.50 0.88 -16.04
N LYS A 652 24.51 0.35 -16.75
CA LYS A 652 24.65 -0.73 -17.73
C LYS A 652 24.16 -0.24 -19.08
N THR A 653 24.62 -0.86 -20.17
CA THR A 653 24.21 -0.52 -21.53
C THR A 653 23.48 -1.72 -22.15
N LYS A 654 22.30 -1.50 -22.71
CA LYS A 654 21.56 -2.54 -23.42
C LYS A 654 22.32 -2.92 -24.69
N SER A 655 22.69 -4.19 -24.78
CA SER A 655 23.44 -4.75 -25.92
C SER A 655 22.52 -5.21 -27.04
#